data_AF-G8S7J7-F1
#
_entry.id   AF-G8S7J7-F1
#
_cell.length_a   1.000
_cell.length_b   1.000
_cell.length_c   1.000
_cell.angle_alpha   90.00
_cell.angle_beta   90.00
_cell.angle_gamma   90.00
#
_symmetry.space_group_name_H-M   'P 1'
#
loop_
_entity.id
_entity.type
_entity.pdbx_description
1 polymer ?
#
loop_
_entity_poly.entity_id
_entity_poly.type
_entity_poly.pdbx_seq_one_letter_code
_entity_poly.pdbx_strand_id
1 'polypeptide(L)'
;MPAERWSIAQAESIAPDASALKRARSVAGQFGPVGLLDDVLWGLCRGYQVAADLSGPAFKCSCPSFQTPCKHAVGLVLRWAEAGAGQDPAPDWVTRWQAARAARAKPGPAAPPDPVAAAKRARARAERVAGGMTELRRWLDDQVEQGLAGLGRRGRQAFEPMAARLVDAQAPGAAGAVRRLGDIAGIGPQWADRLLAELATLHLLVAGHDRFDALDPATAATVRSRIGFPTATEEVLAGPRVTDRWQVLGQIDTDDGPLTTRRTWLHGSSTSRFALVLSFAAPGQTLAADLVPGTEFRGDLCFYPGSAPLRALVAERASAAEPFGSPDGAGSVRAALSRWASLLAAEPFRYDAPVLLAGVSPAEGGFLVDGSGDALPLAAGHREPWWLLAAAGARPAAVAAEWSPAGLRPLAAWADGHFVAAAPPMPDAGAPRAAELPPELLAAALVGTARRPWHAASVRVGPVAVEVGQASLQAGPAAALLDAAAVALTARRAGVQPDTTRSPIEPAPAETDPPLPVAAGVRLSRILRGGAPGGAHLEQELLAQWLAAAARRGGVVPPVLLPALLDAGRRTTTIRADAARVAGRRGAWLAERRADWGWLFDEATPVTVVDWTTATGTERLGHLITLRRSEPAHARRLVESTWGADSSENRARFLGAFTDGLSLDDEELLERALDDRRKEVRQTAVDLLRRLPGAALGERMRDRAHAAVRLAADSARLLVTPPAELDAGLRRDGVSATPAHGTGVGAWLLEEVVAGTPLTSWAALEPTGYLALARGNDWVTPLLHGWAKAAITQGDARWAAALLAGDSGMLREGVRWELHLVLPSDTLARLAAEALRAEDAAAHRLLALHPGPWPEPLSVTVLETILRRARHDRHTWQLGELCRTAALAMPPAYADLAGRLAAQLEPEVDPSRVRPIADLARTLAFREEMLRELSEP
;
A
#
# COMPACT_ATOMS: atom_id res chain seq x y z
N MET A 1 0.64 18.99 32.36
CA MET A 1 1.70 18.84 31.34
C MET A 1 1.01 18.96 29.99
N PRO A 2 1.62 19.58 28.96
CA PRO A 2 1.01 19.57 27.63
C PRO A 2 0.84 18.13 27.16
N ALA A 3 -0.32 17.79 26.58
CA ALA A 3 -0.60 16.45 26.07
C ALA A 3 0.51 15.98 25.11
N GLU A 4 1.02 14.78 25.33
CA GLU A 4 2.08 14.23 24.48
C GLU A 4 1.57 14.01 23.05
N ARG A 5 2.39 14.41 22.09
CA ARG A 5 2.00 14.50 20.68
C ARG A 5 1.81 13.11 20.06
N TRP A 6 0.68 12.90 19.40
CA TRP A 6 0.43 11.64 18.71
C TRP A 6 1.39 11.42 17.54
N SER A 7 1.74 10.17 17.29
CA SER A 7 2.40 9.72 16.07
C SER A 7 1.44 9.79 14.88
N ILE A 8 1.99 9.75 13.67
CA ILE A 8 1.18 9.78 12.45
C ILE A 8 0.29 8.54 12.36
N ALA A 9 0.81 7.36 12.71
CA ALA A 9 0.04 6.13 12.71
C ALA A 9 -1.20 6.21 13.63
N GLN A 10 -1.06 6.88 14.78
CA GLN A 10 -2.15 7.15 15.73
C GLN A 10 -3.20 8.12 15.16
N ALA A 11 -2.75 9.20 14.51
CA ALA A 11 -3.63 10.12 13.81
C ALA A 11 -4.33 9.47 12.60
N GLU A 12 -3.73 8.46 11.98
CA GLU A 12 -4.32 7.71 10.89
C GLU A 12 -5.37 6.71 11.35
N SER A 13 -5.19 6.08 12.52
CA SER A 13 -6.12 5.07 13.03
C SER A 13 -7.50 5.63 13.41
N ILE A 14 -7.61 6.94 13.63
CA ILE A 14 -8.91 7.61 13.87
C ILE A 14 -9.73 7.83 12.60
N ALA A 15 -9.16 7.59 11.42
CA ALA A 15 -9.90 7.75 10.18
C ALA A 15 -11.00 6.69 10.04
N PRO A 16 -12.22 7.07 9.61
CA PRO A 16 -13.32 6.11 9.51
C PRO A 16 -13.13 5.04 8.45
N ASP A 17 -12.44 5.40 7.36
CA ASP A 17 -12.15 4.52 6.23
C ASP A 17 -10.93 5.08 5.47
N ALA A 18 -10.35 4.26 4.59
CA ALA A 18 -9.16 4.66 3.81
C ALA A 18 -9.42 5.86 2.88
N SER A 19 -10.66 6.04 2.41
CA SER A 19 -11.07 7.14 1.55
C SER A 19 -11.18 8.45 2.35
N ALA A 20 -11.70 8.39 3.57
CA ALA A 20 -11.76 9.48 4.53
C ALA A 20 -10.36 9.88 4.99
N LEU A 21 -9.47 8.91 5.23
CA LEU A 21 -8.07 9.17 5.51
C LEU A 21 -7.38 9.90 4.33
N LYS A 22 -7.60 9.43 3.10
CA LYS A 22 -7.11 10.10 1.89
C LYS A 22 -7.60 11.55 1.80
N ARG A 23 -8.89 11.79 2.04
CA ARG A 23 -9.48 13.14 2.09
C ARG A 23 -8.91 13.99 3.23
N ALA A 24 -8.67 13.41 4.40
CA ALA A 24 -8.17 14.10 5.57
C ALA A 24 -6.75 14.62 5.38
N ARG A 25 -5.88 13.76 4.86
CA ARG A 25 -4.52 14.13 4.48
C ARG A 25 -4.52 15.29 3.47
N SER A 26 -5.53 15.38 2.59
CA SER A 26 -5.66 16.49 1.63
C SER A 26 -5.98 17.84 2.25
N VAL A 27 -6.43 17.89 3.52
CA VAL A 27 -6.81 19.14 4.20
C VAL A 27 -5.92 19.47 5.41
N ALA A 28 -5.03 18.56 5.84
CA ALA A 28 -4.16 18.79 7.00
C ALA A 28 -3.24 20.03 6.85
N GLY A 29 -2.70 20.27 5.66
CA GLY A 29 -1.90 21.47 5.35
C GLY A 29 -2.70 22.77 5.18
N GLN A 30 -4.04 22.73 5.29
CA GLN A 30 -4.92 23.88 5.02
C GLN A 30 -5.44 24.55 6.30
N PHE A 31 -4.85 24.18 7.44
CA PHE A 31 -5.13 24.80 8.71
C PHE A 31 -4.31 26.08 8.88
N GLY A 32 -4.98 27.15 9.29
CA GLY A 32 -4.33 28.38 9.77
C GLY A 32 -3.80 28.17 11.19
N PRO A 33 -4.20 28.98 12.18
CA PRO A 33 -3.79 28.74 13.57
C PRO A 33 -4.39 27.42 14.08
N VAL A 34 -3.51 26.61 14.67
CA VAL A 34 -3.83 25.39 15.40
C VAL A 34 -3.32 25.59 16.82
N GLY A 35 -4.21 25.43 17.81
CA GLY A 35 -3.85 25.60 19.21
C GLY A 35 -4.40 24.46 20.06
N LEU A 36 -3.96 24.43 21.31
CA LEU A 36 -4.36 23.43 22.29
C LEU A 36 -4.93 24.13 23.53
N LEU A 37 -6.15 23.78 23.92
CA LEU A 37 -6.76 24.19 25.19
C LEU A 37 -6.98 22.95 26.04
N ASP A 38 -6.13 22.75 27.07
CA ASP A 38 -6.06 21.50 27.82
C ASP A 38 -5.90 20.29 26.88
N ASP A 39 -6.91 19.43 26.76
CA ASP A 39 -6.96 18.27 25.87
C ASP A 39 -7.71 18.55 24.56
N VAL A 40 -8.20 19.77 24.35
CA VAL A 40 -8.95 20.15 23.14
C VAL A 40 -8.02 20.79 22.12
N LEU A 41 -7.71 20.02 21.07
CA LEU A 41 -7.06 20.53 19.87
C LEU A 41 -8.07 21.31 19.04
N TRP A 42 -7.72 22.49 18.57
CA TRP A 42 -8.58 23.31 17.73
C TRP A 42 -7.81 23.93 16.57
N GLY A 43 -8.50 24.20 15.48
CA GLY A 43 -7.93 24.91 14.34
C GLY A 43 -8.96 25.39 13.34
N LEU A 44 -8.53 26.28 12.46
CA LEU A 44 -9.34 26.82 11.36
C LEU A 44 -8.86 26.27 10.02
N CYS A 45 -9.68 25.44 9.36
CA CYS A 45 -9.38 24.91 8.04
C CYS A 45 -10.31 25.54 7.00
N ARG A 46 -9.78 26.43 6.16
CA ARG A 46 -10.54 27.11 5.09
C ARG A 46 -11.86 27.72 5.57
N GLY A 47 -11.83 28.40 6.71
CA GLY A 47 -13.01 29.01 7.35
C GLY A 47 -13.86 28.07 8.19
N TYR A 48 -13.60 26.74 8.18
CA TYR A 48 -14.26 25.81 9.08
C TYR A 48 -13.61 25.79 10.46
N GLN A 49 -14.43 25.94 11.50
CA GLN A 49 -14.04 25.74 12.89
C GLN A 49 -13.97 24.24 13.17
N VAL A 50 -12.79 23.75 13.52
CA VAL A 50 -12.53 22.33 13.75
C VAL A 50 -11.94 22.15 15.13
N ALA A 51 -12.54 21.29 15.95
CA ALA A 51 -11.98 20.88 17.22
C ALA A 51 -12.00 19.35 17.35
N ALA A 52 -10.97 18.83 18.00
CA ALA A 52 -10.79 17.43 18.34
C ALA A 52 -10.44 17.35 19.83
N ASP A 53 -11.21 16.56 20.57
CA ASP A 53 -10.99 16.32 21.99
C ASP A 53 -10.05 15.12 22.19
N LEU A 54 -8.80 15.34 22.56
CA LEU A 54 -7.75 14.32 22.65
C LEU A 54 -7.94 13.37 23.84
N SER A 55 -8.79 13.72 24.81
CA SER A 55 -9.18 12.83 25.92
C SER A 55 -10.20 11.77 25.55
N GLY A 56 -10.62 11.72 24.28
CA GLY A 56 -11.59 10.80 23.73
C GLY A 56 -12.04 11.33 22.39
N PRO A 57 -11.25 11.13 21.29
CA PRO A 57 -11.39 11.82 20.01
C PRO A 57 -12.84 11.89 19.57
N ALA A 58 -13.39 13.05 19.90
CA ALA A 58 -14.68 13.49 19.50
C ALA A 58 -14.45 14.80 18.77
N PHE A 59 -15.23 14.97 17.72
CA PHE A 59 -14.89 15.92 16.70
C PHE A 59 -16.05 16.87 16.49
N LYS A 60 -15.72 18.15 16.40
CA LYS A 60 -16.64 19.17 15.92
C LYS A 60 -16.00 19.84 14.72
N CYS A 61 -16.74 19.89 13.63
CA CYS A 61 -16.36 20.66 12.46
C CYS A 61 -17.58 21.41 11.95
N SER A 62 -17.44 22.68 11.59
CA SER A 62 -18.52 23.45 10.96
C SER A 62 -18.72 23.15 9.47
N CYS A 63 -18.14 22.06 8.95
CA CYS A 63 -18.29 21.68 7.54
C CYS A 63 -19.59 20.90 7.28
N PRO A 64 -20.15 20.92 6.05
CA PRO A 64 -21.41 20.25 5.73
C PRO A 64 -21.31 18.71 5.63
N SER A 65 -20.21 18.10 6.09
CA SER A 65 -20.03 16.65 6.01
C SER A 65 -20.76 15.95 7.15
N PHE A 66 -21.52 14.90 6.82
CA PHE A 66 -22.17 14.02 7.79
C PHE A 66 -21.23 12.94 8.37
N GLN A 67 -20.00 12.81 7.85
CA GLN A 67 -19.01 11.83 8.29
C GLN A 67 -18.24 12.37 9.52
N THR A 68 -18.15 11.62 10.62
CA THR A 68 -17.50 12.08 11.87
C THR A 68 -16.54 11.03 12.46
N PRO A 69 -15.22 11.26 12.54
CA PRO A 69 -14.52 12.47 12.16
C PRO A 69 -14.60 12.74 10.65
N CYS A 70 -14.89 13.99 10.31
CA CYS A 70 -14.83 14.43 8.93
C CYS A 70 -13.36 14.56 8.49
N LYS A 71 -13.13 14.75 7.20
CA LYS A 71 -11.78 14.97 6.66
C LYS A 71 -11.02 16.09 7.40
N HIS A 72 -11.69 17.17 7.80
CA HIS A 72 -11.04 18.26 8.52
C HIS A 72 -10.67 17.88 9.95
N ALA A 73 -11.50 17.10 10.63
CA ALA A 73 -11.23 16.64 11.98
C ALA A 73 -10.01 15.72 12.03
N VAL A 74 -9.94 14.72 11.15
CA VAL A 74 -8.74 13.87 11.01
C VAL A 74 -7.54 14.69 10.53
N GLY A 75 -7.75 15.64 9.61
CA GLY A 75 -6.71 16.54 9.12
C GLY A 75 -6.10 17.44 10.19
N LEU A 76 -6.91 17.92 11.15
CA LEU A 76 -6.46 18.70 12.29
C LEU A 76 -5.51 17.88 13.17
N VAL A 77 -5.89 16.65 13.49
CA VAL A 77 -5.07 15.73 14.31
C VAL A 77 -3.79 15.34 13.58
N LEU A 78 -3.85 15.07 12.26
CA LEU A 78 -2.67 14.83 11.44
C LEU A 78 -1.71 16.03 11.44
N ARG A 79 -2.23 17.26 11.27
CA ARG A 79 -1.42 18.48 11.29
C ARG A 79 -0.74 18.71 12.64
N TRP A 80 -1.43 18.40 13.73
CA TRP A 80 -0.86 18.45 15.07
C TRP A 80 0.20 17.37 15.28
N ALA A 81 -0.06 16.14 14.82
CA ALA A 81 0.90 15.03 14.83
C ALA A 81 2.14 15.33 13.98
N GLU A 82 2.04 16.13 12.92
CA GLU A 82 3.12 16.51 11.99
C GLU A 82 3.94 17.74 12.39
N ALA A 83 3.33 18.77 13.01
CA ALA A 83 4.06 19.99 13.36
C ALA A 83 3.64 20.67 14.67
N GLY A 84 2.90 20.00 15.55
CA GLY A 84 2.55 20.50 16.88
C GLY A 84 1.45 21.57 16.85
N ALA A 85 1.12 22.11 18.03
CA ALA A 85 0.17 23.20 18.22
C ALA A 85 0.91 24.50 18.61
N GLY A 86 0.38 25.64 18.17
CA GLY A 86 0.83 26.97 18.59
C GLY A 86 0.34 27.34 19.99
N GLN A 87 0.84 28.47 20.51
CA GLN A 87 0.49 29.00 21.84
C GLN A 87 -0.61 30.07 21.82
N ASP A 88 -1.33 30.20 20.70
CA ASP A 88 -2.42 31.18 20.59
C ASP A 88 -3.53 30.88 21.61
N PRO A 89 -4.15 31.92 22.22
CA PRO A 89 -5.25 31.74 23.14
C PRO A 89 -6.46 31.09 22.43
N ALA A 90 -7.12 30.16 23.12
CA ALA A 90 -8.23 29.42 22.56
C ALA A 90 -9.45 30.33 22.27
N PRO A 91 -10.02 30.28 21.05
CA PRO A 91 -11.22 31.06 20.73
C PRO A 91 -12.46 30.67 21.56
N ASP A 92 -13.36 31.62 21.83
CA ASP A 92 -14.58 31.41 22.64
C ASP A 92 -15.46 30.21 22.22
N TRP A 93 -15.47 29.86 20.93
CA TRP A 93 -16.26 28.73 20.44
C TRP A 93 -15.69 27.38 20.90
N VAL A 94 -14.37 27.31 21.15
CA VAL A 94 -13.66 26.14 21.68
C VAL A 94 -14.01 25.97 23.15
N THR A 95 -13.87 27.02 23.96
CA THR A 95 -14.22 27.02 25.39
C THR A 95 -15.69 26.66 25.62
N ARG A 96 -16.60 27.24 24.82
CA ARG A 96 -18.03 26.87 24.87
C ARG A 96 -18.29 25.43 24.45
N TRP A 97 -17.53 24.90 23.49
CA TRP A 97 -17.69 23.51 23.06
C TRP A 97 -17.18 22.53 24.12
N GLN A 98 -16.03 22.80 24.74
CA GLN A 98 -15.49 22.04 25.87
C GLN A 98 -16.47 22.03 27.05
N ALA A 99 -17.00 23.19 27.45
CA ALA A 99 -17.99 23.30 28.53
C ALA A 99 -19.31 22.57 28.21
N ALA A 100 -19.81 22.69 26.97
CA ALA A 100 -21.02 22.00 26.54
C ALA A 100 -20.84 20.46 26.50
N ARG A 101 -19.64 19.97 26.19
CA ARG A 101 -19.30 18.54 26.26
C ARG A 101 -19.26 18.06 27.70
N ALA A 102 -18.61 18.79 28.60
CA ALA A 102 -18.60 18.48 30.02
C ALA A 102 -20.03 18.41 30.61
N ALA A 103 -20.95 19.25 30.12
CA ALA A 103 -22.37 19.20 30.49
C ALA A 103 -23.15 18.04 29.84
N ARG A 104 -22.85 17.65 28.59
CA ARG A 104 -23.49 16.54 27.86
C ARG A 104 -23.02 15.15 28.31
N ALA A 105 -21.85 15.04 28.93
CA ALA A 105 -21.32 13.79 29.46
C ALA A 105 -22.11 13.25 30.67
N LYS A 106 -23.08 14.01 31.20
CA LYS A 106 -24.05 13.52 32.18
C LYS A 106 -25.29 12.99 31.43
N PRO A 107 -25.54 11.67 31.41
CA PRO A 107 -26.78 11.16 30.86
C PRO A 107 -27.96 11.72 31.66
N GLY A 108 -28.96 12.27 30.97
CA GLY A 108 -30.26 12.51 31.59
C GLY A 108 -30.92 11.16 31.90
N PRO A 109 -31.53 10.98 33.08
CA PRO A 109 -32.12 9.69 33.45
C PRO A 109 -33.28 9.36 32.51
N ALA A 110 -33.17 8.22 31.81
CA ALA A 110 -34.34 7.61 31.18
C ALA A 110 -35.30 7.15 32.29
N ALA A 111 -36.60 7.37 32.09
CA ALA A 111 -37.61 6.89 33.03
C ALA A 111 -37.46 5.37 33.21
N PRO A 112 -37.31 4.86 34.45
CA PRO A 112 -37.10 3.44 34.68
C PRO A 112 -38.33 2.67 34.14
N PRO A 113 -38.13 1.60 33.36
CA PRO A 113 -39.23 0.77 32.92
C PRO A 113 -39.94 0.17 34.13
N ASP A 114 -41.25 -0.02 34.03
CA ASP A 114 -42.04 -0.71 35.07
C ASP A 114 -41.36 -2.04 35.44
N PRO A 115 -40.89 -2.20 36.70
CA PRO A 115 -40.12 -3.35 37.13
C PRO A 115 -40.93 -4.65 37.06
N VAL A 116 -42.25 -4.59 37.26
CA VAL A 116 -43.12 -5.77 37.20
C VAL A 116 -43.28 -6.25 35.76
N ALA A 117 -43.52 -5.32 34.82
CA ALA A 117 -43.58 -5.65 33.40
C ALA A 117 -42.22 -6.13 32.85
N ALA A 118 -41.11 -5.59 33.35
CA ALA A 118 -39.76 -6.03 33.00
C ALA A 118 -39.48 -7.47 33.47
N ALA A 119 -39.83 -7.80 34.72
CA ALA A 119 -39.71 -9.14 35.27
C ALA A 119 -40.57 -10.16 34.51
N LYS A 120 -41.82 -9.80 34.16
CA LYS A 120 -42.71 -10.65 33.35
C LYS A 120 -42.13 -10.92 31.95
N ARG A 121 -41.59 -9.89 31.28
CA ARG A 121 -40.92 -10.06 29.97
C ARG A 121 -39.65 -10.93 30.08
N ALA A 122 -38.87 -10.77 31.15
CA ALA A 122 -37.69 -11.58 31.38
C ALA A 122 -38.04 -13.06 31.58
N ARG A 123 -39.08 -13.37 32.36
CA ARG A 123 -39.60 -14.74 32.55
C ARG A 123 -40.14 -15.34 31.25
N ALA A 124 -40.98 -14.61 30.52
CA ALA A 124 -41.52 -15.08 29.24
C ALA A 124 -40.43 -15.28 28.16
N ARG A 125 -39.31 -14.56 28.25
CA ARG A 125 -38.12 -14.83 27.43
C ARG A 125 -37.43 -16.10 27.88
N ALA A 126 -37.19 -16.28 29.17
CA ALA A 126 -36.55 -17.48 29.70
C ALA A 126 -37.31 -18.77 29.31
N GLU A 127 -38.64 -18.75 29.39
CA GLU A 127 -39.49 -19.90 28.99
C GLU A 127 -39.37 -20.21 27.48
N ARG A 128 -39.37 -19.18 26.62
CA ARG A 128 -39.21 -19.38 25.16
C ARG A 128 -37.81 -19.87 24.79
N VAL A 129 -36.78 -19.30 25.42
CA VAL A 129 -35.40 -19.76 25.24
C VAL A 129 -35.27 -21.21 25.67
N ALA A 130 -35.82 -21.60 26.82
CA ALA A 130 -35.78 -22.98 27.31
C ALA A 130 -36.44 -23.97 26.32
N GLY A 131 -37.58 -23.59 25.74
CA GLY A 131 -38.21 -24.36 24.67
C GLY A 131 -37.30 -24.52 23.45
N GLY A 132 -36.70 -23.42 22.98
CA GLY A 132 -35.77 -23.42 21.85
C GLY A 132 -34.49 -24.25 22.10
N MET A 133 -33.91 -24.18 23.30
CA MET A 133 -32.73 -24.95 23.67
C MET A 133 -33.03 -26.47 23.77
N THR A 134 -34.24 -26.83 24.20
CA THR A 134 -34.71 -28.23 24.21
C THR A 134 -34.87 -28.77 22.79
N GLU A 135 -35.35 -27.95 21.87
CA GLU A 135 -35.46 -28.31 20.46
C GLU A 135 -34.09 -28.42 19.79
N LEU A 136 -33.18 -27.47 20.09
CA LEU A 136 -31.81 -27.50 19.62
C LEU A 136 -31.09 -28.78 20.07
N ARG A 137 -31.29 -29.24 21.30
CA ARG A 137 -30.73 -30.52 21.78
C ARG A 137 -31.12 -31.67 20.86
N ARG A 138 -32.42 -31.86 20.65
CA ARG A 138 -32.96 -32.93 19.80
C ARG A 138 -32.40 -32.84 18.39
N TRP A 139 -32.33 -31.63 17.85
CA TRP A 139 -31.75 -31.41 16.53
C TRP A 139 -30.25 -31.73 16.45
N LEU A 140 -29.46 -31.38 17.47
CA LEU A 140 -28.03 -31.73 17.54
C LEU A 140 -27.83 -33.24 17.59
N ASP A 141 -28.60 -33.94 18.43
CA ASP A 141 -28.57 -35.39 18.56
C ASP A 141 -28.93 -36.06 17.22
N ASP A 142 -30.00 -35.59 16.56
CA ASP A 142 -30.41 -36.07 15.23
C ASP A 142 -29.28 -35.91 14.19
N GLN A 143 -28.51 -34.80 14.23
CA GLN A 143 -27.44 -34.57 13.26
C GLN A 143 -26.31 -35.60 13.39
N VAL A 144 -25.89 -35.90 14.62
CA VAL A 144 -24.83 -36.89 14.87
C VAL A 144 -25.34 -38.32 14.81
N GLU A 145 -26.63 -38.57 15.04
CA GLU A 145 -27.24 -39.89 14.91
C GLU A 145 -27.35 -40.33 13.44
N GLN A 146 -27.81 -39.42 12.57
CA GLN A 146 -27.94 -39.66 11.13
C GLN A 146 -26.58 -39.70 10.40
N GLY A 147 -25.60 -38.95 10.92
CA GLY A 147 -24.22 -38.88 10.44
C GLY A 147 -23.91 -37.65 9.57
N LEU A 148 -22.74 -37.05 9.79
CA LEU A 148 -22.33 -35.78 9.19
C LEU A 148 -22.03 -35.87 7.69
N ALA A 149 -21.70 -37.05 7.15
CA ALA A 149 -21.36 -37.23 5.73
C ALA A 149 -22.48 -36.76 4.78
N GLY A 150 -23.74 -36.87 5.20
CA GLY A 150 -24.89 -36.40 4.44
C GLY A 150 -25.11 -34.88 4.49
N LEU A 151 -24.54 -34.18 5.47
CA LEU A 151 -24.71 -32.72 5.62
C LEU A 151 -23.86 -31.93 4.64
N GLY A 152 -22.68 -32.44 4.28
CA GLY A 152 -21.81 -31.81 3.28
C GLY A 152 -22.49 -31.63 1.91
N ARG A 153 -23.48 -32.47 1.57
CA ARG A 153 -24.26 -32.35 0.32
C ARG A 153 -25.46 -31.40 0.43
N ARG A 154 -26.03 -31.23 1.62
CA ARG A 154 -27.24 -30.41 1.84
C ARG A 154 -26.91 -28.92 2.02
N GLY A 155 -25.67 -28.60 2.37
CA GLY A 155 -25.15 -27.23 2.45
C GLY A 155 -25.89 -26.34 3.46
N ARG A 156 -25.77 -25.01 3.29
CA ARG A 156 -26.28 -24.00 4.23
C ARG A 156 -27.79 -24.12 4.52
N GLN A 157 -28.60 -24.51 3.53
CA GLN A 157 -30.05 -24.55 3.66
C GLN A 157 -30.54 -25.55 4.73
N ALA A 158 -29.75 -26.57 5.06
CA ALA A 158 -30.11 -27.55 6.10
C ALA A 158 -30.19 -26.94 7.51
N PHE A 159 -29.52 -25.81 7.76
CA PHE A 159 -29.37 -25.21 9.08
C PHE A 159 -30.35 -24.06 9.34
N GLU A 160 -30.87 -23.43 8.29
CA GLU A 160 -31.74 -22.25 8.43
C GLU A 160 -33.05 -22.52 9.18
N PRO A 161 -33.76 -23.65 9.00
CA PRO A 161 -34.99 -23.91 9.75
C PRO A 161 -34.78 -23.91 11.27
N MET A 162 -33.70 -24.51 11.75
CA MET A 162 -33.37 -24.53 13.18
C MET A 162 -32.93 -23.14 13.66
N ALA A 163 -32.12 -22.42 12.88
CA ALA A 163 -31.74 -21.05 13.21
C ALA A 163 -32.96 -20.11 13.32
N ALA A 164 -33.93 -20.21 12.41
CA ALA A 164 -35.16 -19.42 12.46
C ALA A 164 -35.97 -19.71 13.73
N ARG A 165 -36.14 -20.99 14.10
CA ARG A 165 -36.82 -21.38 15.34
C ARG A 165 -36.13 -20.83 16.59
N LEU A 166 -34.79 -20.78 16.60
CA LEU A 166 -34.02 -20.18 17.69
C LEU A 166 -34.18 -18.65 17.78
N VAL A 167 -34.34 -17.97 16.64
CA VAL A 167 -34.69 -16.53 16.62
C VAL A 167 -36.07 -16.32 17.25
N ASP A 168 -37.07 -17.12 16.88
CA ASP A 168 -38.42 -17.07 17.45
C ASP A 168 -38.43 -17.39 18.95
N ALA A 169 -37.56 -18.31 19.38
CA ALA A 169 -37.30 -18.65 20.78
C ALA A 169 -36.55 -17.55 21.56
N GLN A 170 -36.11 -16.47 20.90
CA GLN A 170 -35.28 -15.39 21.47
C GLN A 170 -33.90 -15.84 21.97
N ALA A 171 -33.28 -16.79 21.25
CA ALA A 171 -31.90 -17.24 21.44
C ALA A 171 -31.01 -16.83 20.25
N PRO A 172 -30.82 -15.51 19.98
CA PRO A 172 -30.14 -15.04 18.77
C PRO A 172 -28.66 -15.44 18.70
N GLY A 173 -27.99 -15.60 19.84
CA GLY A 173 -26.60 -16.08 19.89
C GLY A 173 -26.48 -17.53 19.42
N ALA A 174 -27.38 -18.39 19.91
CA ALA A 174 -27.48 -19.79 19.47
C ALA A 174 -27.90 -19.89 17.99
N ALA A 175 -28.87 -19.07 17.55
CA ALA A 175 -29.29 -19.00 16.14
C ALA A 175 -28.12 -18.64 15.21
N GLY A 176 -27.34 -17.62 15.59
CA GLY A 176 -26.14 -17.22 14.85
C GLY A 176 -25.09 -18.34 14.79
N ALA A 177 -24.90 -19.08 15.88
CA ALA A 177 -24.01 -20.24 15.91
C ALA A 177 -24.48 -21.37 14.98
N VAL A 178 -25.78 -21.68 14.94
CA VAL A 178 -26.35 -22.67 14.00
C VAL A 178 -26.16 -22.23 12.55
N ARG A 179 -26.36 -20.95 12.21
CA ARG A 179 -26.13 -20.45 10.84
C ARG A 179 -24.68 -20.64 10.38
N ARG A 180 -23.71 -20.40 11.27
CA ARG A 180 -22.28 -20.59 10.98
C ARG A 180 -21.91 -22.05 10.64
N LEU A 181 -22.68 -23.04 11.11
CA LEU A 181 -22.47 -24.43 10.70
C LEU A 181 -22.62 -24.61 9.18
N GLY A 182 -23.51 -23.84 8.56
CA GLY A 182 -23.71 -23.83 7.11
C GLY A 182 -22.54 -23.27 6.30
N ASP A 183 -21.68 -22.46 6.92
CA ASP A 183 -20.41 -21.97 6.34
C ASP A 183 -19.29 -23.03 6.39
N ILE A 184 -19.48 -24.08 7.18
CA ILE A 184 -18.49 -25.13 7.42
C ILE A 184 -18.83 -26.39 6.63
N ALA A 185 -20.10 -26.80 6.65
CA ALA A 185 -20.54 -28.07 6.07
C ALA A 185 -20.16 -28.21 4.58
N GLY A 186 -19.25 -29.14 4.29
CA GLY A 186 -18.78 -29.43 2.92
C GLY A 186 -17.79 -28.41 2.33
N ILE A 187 -17.35 -27.41 3.09
CA ILE A 187 -16.52 -26.30 2.58
C ILE A 187 -15.12 -26.37 3.19
N GLY A 188 -14.09 -26.53 2.36
CA GLY A 188 -12.67 -26.45 2.76
C GLY A 188 -12.13 -27.69 3.49
N PRO A 189 -10.84 -27.67 3.87
CA PRO A 189 -10.20 -28.80 4.54
C PRO A 189 -10.81 -29.06 5.93
N GLN A 190 -10.76 -30.32 6.35
CA GLN A 190 -11.22 -30.79 7.67
C GLN A 190 -12.62 -30.26 8.05
N TRP A 191 -13.53 -30.12 7.07
CA TRP A 191 -14.84 -29.53 7.31
C TRP A 191 -15.68 -30.33 8.32
N ALA A 192 -15.57 -31.67 8.31
CA ALA A 192 -16.35 -32.53 9.21
C ALA A 192 -15.85 -32.44 10.67
N ASP A 193 -14.53 -32.33 10.86
CA ASP A 193 -13.90 -32.08 12.16
C ASP A 193 -14.37 -30.74 12.74
N ARG A 194 -14.28 -29.66 11.94
CA ARG A 194 -14.78 -28.33 12.32
C ARG A 194 -16.28 -28.33 12.62
N LEU A 195 -17.08 -29.02 11.81
CA LEU A 195 -18.52 -29.10 12.00
C LEU A 195 -18.86 -29.81 13.32
N LEU A 196 -18.20 -30.94 13.62
CA LEU A 196 -18.39 -31.66 14.88
C LEU A 196 -17.95 -30.81 16.07
N ALA A 197 -16.85 -30.08 15.97
CA ALA A 197 -16.36 -29.18 17.03
C ALA A 197 -17.39 -28.08 17.38
N GLU A 198 -18.02 -27.46 16.37
CA GLU A 198 -19.06 -26.45 16.59
C GLU A 198 -20.36 -27.06 17.12
N LEU A 199 -20.77 -28.24 16.63
CA LEU A 199 -21.92 -28.99 17.18
C LEU A 199 -21.69 -29.36 18.65
N ALA A 200 -20.49 -29.80 19.01
CA ALA A 200 -20.10 -30.13 20.38
C ALA A 200 -20.11 -28.89 21.30
N THR A 201 -19.66 -27.74 20.78
CA THR A 201 -19.72 -26.46 21.51
C THR A 201 -21.17 -26.02 21.75
N LEU A 202 -22.07 -26.20 20.76
CA LEU A 202 -23.51 -25.98 20.92
C LEU A 202 -24.14 -26.96 21.93
N HIS A 203 -23.74 -28.22 21.93
CA HIS A 203 -24.18 -29.21 22.91
C HIS A 203 -23.79 -28.78 24.33
N LEU A 204 -22.55 -28.31 24.53
CA LEU A 204 -22.10 -27.79 25.82
C LEU A 204 -22.91 -26.56 26.26
N LEU A 205 -23.31 -25.70 25.32
CA LEU A 205 -24.16 -24.54 25.60
C LEU A 205 -25.56 -24.95 26.06
N VAL A 206 -26.15 -25.94 25.40
CA VAL A 206 -27.43 -26.56 25.78
C VAL A 206 -27.33 -27.21 27.17
N ALA A 207 -26.27 -27.98 27.43
CA ALA A 207 -26.05 -28.62 28.73
C ALA A 207 -25.79 -27.61 29.86
N GLY A 208 -25.17 -26.47 29.54
CA GLY A 208 -25.02 -25.34 30.47
C GLY A 208 -26.37 -24.69 30.79
N HIS A 209 -27.21 -24.48 29.79
CA HIS A 209 -28.56 -23.93 29.95
C HIS A 209 -29.43 -24.79 30.89
N ASP A 210 -29.44 -26.11 30.70
CA ASP A 210 -30.25 -27.01 31.53
C ASP A 210 -29.90 -26.98 33.02
N ARG A 211 -28.66 -26.63 33.32
CA ARG A 211 -28.11 -26.62 34.67
C ARG A 211 -28.00 -25.20 35.22
N PHE A 212 -28.70 -24.23 34.62
CA PHE A 212 -28.57 -22.82 34.98
C PHE A 212 -28.59 -22.55 36.49
N ASP A 213 -29.52 -23.15 37.21
CA ASP A 213 -29.70 -22.93 38.66
C ASP A 213 -28.60 -23.59 39.52
N ALA A 214 -27.82 -24.51 38.95
CA ALA A 214 -26.71 -25.20 39.59
C ALA A 214 -25.32 -24.63 39.20
N LEU A 215 -25.25 -23.74 38.22
CA LEU A 215 -24.01 -23.09 37.81
C LEU A 215 -23.65 -21.96 38.78
N ASP A 216 -22.35 -21.73 38.98
CA ASP A 216 -21.91 -20.51 39.65
C ASP A 216 -22.36 -19.26 38.86
N PRO A 217 -22.56 -18.10 39.52
CA PRO A 217 -23.10 -16.91 38.86
C PRO A 217 -22.31 -16.44 37.64
N ALA A 218 -20.98 -16.62 37.64
CA ALA A 218 -20.12 -16.18 36.55
C ALA A 218 -20.29 -17.09 35.33
N THR A 219 -20.34 -18.41 35.52
CA THR A 219 -20.62 -19.39 34.46
C THR A 219 -22.05 -19.29 33.94
N ALA A 220 -23.04 -19.04 34.81
CA ALA A 220 -24.40 -18.76 34.38
C ALA A 220 -24.47 -17.52 33.48
N ALA A 221 -23.77 -16.43 33.84
CA ALA A 221 -23.69 -15.22 33.01
C ALA A 221 -23.03 -15.49 31.64
N THR A 222 -21.95 -16.27 31.61
CA THR A 222 -21.29 -16.74 30.37
C THR A 222 -22.29 -17.44 29.45
N VAL A 223 -23.00 -18.45 29.96
CA VAL A 223 -23.98 -19.23 29.18
C VAL A 223 -25.10 -18.33 28.67
N ARG A 224 -25.62 -17.42 29.51
CA ARG A 224 -26.64 -16.44 29.09
C ARG A 224 -26.16 -15.55 27.95
N SER A 225 -24.93 -15.02 28.06
CA SER A 225 -24.34 -14.19 27.03
C SER A 225 -24.21 -14.94 25.69
N ARG A 226 -23.73 -16.19 25.73
CA ARG A 226 -23.54 -17.05 24.55
C ARG A 226 -24.86 -17.46 23.87
N ILE A 227 -25.94 -17.61 24.63
CA ILE A 227 -27.29 -17.84 24.09
C ILE A 227 -27.85 -16.58 23.43
N GLY A 228 -27.43 -15.40 23.89
CA GLY A 228 -27.85 -14.10 23.37
C GLY A 228 -28.86 -13.37 24.27
N PHE A 229 -28.85 -13.63 25.59
CA PHE A 229 -29.56 -12.77 26.52
C PHE A 229 -28.90 -11.38 26.54
N PRO A 230 -29.68 -10.29 26.41
CA PRO A 230 -29.12 -8.94 26.45
C PRO A 230 -28.70 -8.58 27.89
N THR A 231 -27.54 -7.95 28.03
CA THR A 231 -27.12 -7.24 29.24
C THR A 231 -27.17 -5.75 28.95
N ALA A 232 -27.89 -4.99 29.76
CA ALA A 232 -28.07 -3.56 29.54
C ALA A 232 -26.76 -2.80 29.78
N THR A 233 -26.48 -1.78 28.98
CA THR A 233 -25.29 -0.93 29.14
C THR A 233 -25.25 -0.29 30.53
N GLU A 234 -26.42 0.15 31.02
CA GLU A 234 -26.59 0.76 32.35
C GLU A 234 -26.26 -0.23 33.47
N GLU A 235 -26.64 -1.50 33.32
CA GLU A 235 -26.33 -2.57 34.28
C GLU A 235 -24.83 -2.81 34.36
N VAL A 236 -24.14 -2.83 33.22
CA VAL A 236 -22.68 -2.97 33.18
C VAL A 236 -22.00 -1.77 33.82
N LEU A 237 -22.42 -0.55 33.47
CA LEU A 237 -21.85 0.69 34.02
C LEU A 237 -22.11 0.87 35.53
N ALA A 238 -23.18 0.28 36.06
CA ALA A 238 -23.47 0.23 37.49
C ALA A 238 -22.66 -0.87 38.24
N GLY A 239 -21.99 -1.76 37.51
CA GLY A 239 -21.14 -2.80 38.06
C GLY A 239 -19.81 -2.30 38.63
N PRO A 240 -18.97 -3.21 39.16
CA PRO A 240 -17.67 -2.88 39.71
C PRO A 240 -16.76 -2.21 38.67
N ARG A 241 -16.19 -1.06 39.06
CA ARG A 241 -15.23 -0.30 38.25
C ARG A 241 -13.82 -0.84 38.47
N VAL A 242 -13.08 -1.02 37.39
CA VAL A 242 -11.65 -1.31 37.41
C VAL A 242 -10.91 -0.07 36.94
N THR A 243 -10.34 0.66 37.89
CA THR A 243 -9.46 1.79 37.63
C THR A 243 -8.07 1.28 37.27
N ASP A 244 -7.56 1.68 36.11
CA ASP A 244 -6.19 1.36 35.69
C ASP A 244 -5.68 2.41 34.71
N ARG A 245 -4.41 2.28 34.34
CA ARG A 245 -3.83 2.88 33.14
C ARG A 245 -3.89 1.84 32.02
N TRP A 246 -4.78 2.10 31.07
CA TRP A 246 -5.15 1.21 29.99
C TRP A 246 -4.34 1.52 28.73
N GLN A 247 -3.50 0.58 28.32
CA GLN A 247 -2.73 0.60 27.08
C GLN A 247 -3.56 0.02 25.94
N VAL A 248 -3.83 0.81 24.90
CA VAL A 248 -4.56 0.38 23.71
C VAL A 248 -3.60 -0.38 22.79
N LEU A 249 -3.74 -1.70 22.75
CA LEU A 249 -2.78 -2.58 22.09
C LEU A 249 -2.96 -2.66 20.58
N GLY A 250 -4.20 -2.59 20.09
CA GLY A 250 -4.50 -2.77 18.68
C GLY A 250 -5.98 -2.93 18.37
N GLN A 251 -6.31 -2.90 17.10
CA GLN A 251 -7.68 -2.92 16.59
C GLN A 251 -7.84 -3.89 15.43
N ILE A 252 -9.01 -4.53 15.37
CA ILE A 252 -9.46 -5.32 14.23
C ILE A 252 -10.85 -4.86 13.83
N ASP A 253 -11.02 -4.57 12.56
CA ASP A 253 -12.33 -4.33 11.96
C ASP A 253 -12.80 -5.57 11.22
N THR A 254 -14.07 -5.91 11.39
CA THR A 254 -14.76 -6.98 10.66
C THR A 254 -16.03 -6.40 10.05
N ASP A 255 -16.24 -6.65 8.76
CA ASP A 255 -17.46 -6.28 8.06
C ASP A 255 -18.37 -7.50 7.97
N ASP A 256 -19.49 -7.46 8.68
CA ASP A 256 -20.46 -8.56 8.71
C ASP A 256 -21.58 -8.35 7.67
N GLY A 257 -21.52 -7.29 6.85
CA GLY A 257 -22.51 -6.90 5.85
C GLY A 257 -23.40 -5.74 6.30
N PRO A 258 -24.33 -5.93 7.27
CA PRO A 258 -25.19 -4.86 7.74
C PRO A 258 -24.54 -3.99 8.82
N LEU A 259 -23.32 -4.32 9.25
CA LEU A 259 -22.61 -3.62 10.32
C LEU A 259 -21.10 -3.87 10.21
N THR A 260 -20.30 -2.83 10.43
CA THR A 260 -18.88 -2.96 10.70
C THR A 260 -18.66 -2.99 12.22
N THR A 261 -17.97 -4.01 12.71
CA THR A 261 -17.60 -4.18 14.11
C THR A 261 -16.11 -3.94 14.28
N ARG A 262 -15.74 -3.02 15.18
CA ARG A 262 -14.36 -2.79 15.63
C ARG A 262 -14.14 -3.42 16.99
N ARG A 263 -13.13 -4.27 17.07
CA ARG A 263 -12.61 -4.85 18.31
C ARG A 263 -11.36 -4.10 18.71
N THR A 264 -11.39 -3.41 19.84
CA THR A 264 -10.23 -2.73 20.41
C THR A 264 -9.74 -3.47 21.65
N TRP A 265 -8.49 -3.92 21.62
CA TRP A 265 -7.86 -4.60 22.75
C TRP A 265 -7.09 -3.61 23.62
N LEU A 266 -7.30 -3.71 24.93
CA LEU A 266 -6.60 -2.91 25.94
C LEU A 266 -5.96 -3.83 26.98
N HIS A 267 -4.91 -3.33 27.63
CA HIS A 267 -4.26 -3.98 28.74
C HIS A 267 -4.05 -2.99 29.89
N GLY A 268 -4.48 -3.37 31.09
CA GLY A 268 -4.27 -2.59 32.30
C GLY A 268 -2.86 -2.80 32.84
N SER A 269 -2.05 -1.74 32.84
CA SER A 269 -0.64 -1.81 33.27
C SER A 269 -0.47 -2.20 34.74
N SER A 270 -1.39 -1.82 35.63
CA SER A 270 -1.30 -2.12 37.05
C SER A 270 -1.99 -3.44 37.41
N THR A 271 -3.13 -3.73 36.79
CA THR A 271 -3.94 -4.92 37.08
C THR A 271 -3.56 -6.14 36.25
N SER A 272 -2.72 -5.98 35.23
CA SER A 272 -2.40 -7.00 34.21
C SER A 272 -3.65 -7.61 33.54
N ARG A 273 -4.74 -6.82 33.47
CA ARG A 273 -6.04 -7.28 32.98
C ARG A 273 -6.23 -6.88 31.53
N PHE A 274 -6.67 -7.82 30.70
CA PHE A 274 -7.09 -7.52 29.33
C PHE A 274 -8.53 -7.02 29.29
N ALA A 275 -8.81 -6.10 28.37
CA ALA A 275 -10.17 -5.63 28.06
C ALA A 275 -10.42 -5.56 26.56
N LEU A 276 -11.66 -5.83 26.16
CA LEU A 276 -12.17 -5.71 24.80
C LEU A 276 -13.30 -4.68 24.76
N VAL A 277 -13.08 -3.59 24.03
CA VAL A 277 -14.13 -2.60 23.73
C VAL A 277 -14.62 -2.83 22.31
N LEU A 278 -15.94 -2.93 22.15
CA LEU A 278 -16.59 -3.12 20.86
C LEU A 278 -17.26 -1.82 20.41
N SER A 279 -16.95 -1.40 19.19
CA SER A 279 -17.61 -0.28 18.52
C SER A 279 -18.30 -0.78 17.26
N PHE A 280 -19.46 -0.22 16.94
CA PHE A 280 -20.31 -0.68 15.84
C PHE A 280 -20.66 0.50 14.94
N ALA A 281 -20.64 0.29 13.62
CA ALA A 281 -21.07 1.29 12.65
C ALA A 281 -21.99 0.65 11.59
N ALA A 282 -23.18 1.21 11.41
CA ALA A 282 -24.07 0.85 10.30
C ALA A 282 -23.49 1.36 8.96
N PRO A 283 -23.95 0.85 7.81
CA PRO A 283 -23.49 1.31 6.50
C PRO A 283 -23.58 2.83 6.36
N GLY A 284 -22.46 3.48 6.02
CA GLY A 284 -22.35 4.94 5.91
C GLY A 284 -22.15 5.70 7.23
N GLN A 285 -22.19 5.01 8.39
CA GLN A 285 -21.78 5.56 9.68
C GLN A 285 -20.30 5.30 9.93
N THR A 286 -19.73 6.06 10.86
CA THR A 286 -18.32 6.01 11.22
C THR A 286 -18.14 5.37 12.59
N LEU A 287 -17.08 4.57 12.73
CA LEU A 287 -16.71 3.98 14.01
C LEU A 287 -16.19 5.06 14.97
N ALA A 288 -16.50 4.89 16.25
CA ALA A 288 -15.90 5.71 17.30
C ALA A 288 -14.38 5.58 17.26
N ALA A 289 -13.69 6.72 17.33
CA ALA A 289 -12.23 6.79 17.21
C ALA A 289 -11.53 6.97 18.56
N ASP A 290 -12.29 6.90 19.66
CA ASP A 290 -11.93 7.27 21.02
C ASP A 290 -10.73 6.51 21.60
N LEU A 291 -10.47 5.29 21.11
CA LEU A 291 -9.36 4.45 21.55
C LEU A 291 -8.36 4.30 20.41
N VAL A 292 -7.15 4.84 20.60
CA VAL A 292 -6.12 4.94 19.57
C VAL A 292 -4.99 3.95 19.84
N PRO A 293 -4.75 2.95 18.98
CA PRO A 293 -3.66 1.99 19.17
C PRO A 293 -2.28 2.63 19.42
N GLY A 294 -1.51 2.06 20.35
CA GLY A 294 -0.21 2.59 20.77
C GLY A 294 -0.30 3.77 21.74
N THR A 295 -1.48 4.10 22.24
CA THR A 295 -1.67 5.09 23.32
C THR A 295 -2.13 4.44 24.62
N GLU A 296 -1.89 5.12 25.74
CA GLU A 296 -2.44 4.77 27.04
C GLU A 296 -3.24 5.92 27.65
N PHE A 297 -4.20 5.60 28.52
CA PHE A 297 -4.96 6.58 29.29
C PHE A 297 -5.33 6.02 30.66
N ARG A 298 -5.52 6.89 31.64
CA ARG A 298 -6.04 6.53 32.97
C ARG A 298 -7.57 6.60 32.96
N GLY A 299 -8.23 5.58 33.49
CA GLY A 299 -9.68 5.57 33.54
C GLY A 299 -10.28 4.31 34.14
N ASP A 300 -11.60 4.30 34.20
CA ASP A 300 -12.41 3.23 34.75
C ASP A 300 -13.06 2.42 33.64
N LEU A 301 -12.88 1.10 33.67
CA LEU A 301 -13.65 0.16 32.85
C LEU A 301 -14.62 -0.65 33.71
N CYS A 302 -15.83 -0.86 33.18
CA CYS A 302 -16.79 -1.82 33.74
C CYS A 302 -16.90 -3.04 32.82
N PHE A 303 -16.74 -4.23 33.36
CA PHE A 303 -16.72 -5.48 32.59
C PHE A 303 -18.12 -6.11 32.54
N TYR A 304 -18.46 -6.70 31.40
CA TYR A 304 -19.65 -7.53 31.28
C TYR A 304 -19.51 -8.75 32.20
N PRO A 305 -20.60 -9.27 32.79
CA PRO A 305 -20.55 -10.42 33.67
C PRO A 305 -20.18 -11.71 32.89
N GLY A 306 -19.39 -12.58 33.52
CA GLY A 306 -18.94 -13.85 32.95
C GLY A 306 -17.80 -14.49 33.75
N SER A 307 -17.42 -15.72 33.40
CA SER A 307 -16.38 -16.50 34.09
C SER A 307 -14.97 -15.94 33.89
N ALA A 308 -14.71 -15.38 32.70
CA ALA A 308 -13.43 -14.76 32.34
C ALA A 308 -13.66 -13.48 31.50
N PRO A 309 -14.30 -12.45 32.07
CA PRO A 309 -14.87 -11.37 31.29
C PRO A 309 -13.79 -10.45 30.73
N LEU A 310 -13.72 -10.39 29.39
CA LEU A 310 -12.87 -9.44 28.67
C LEU A 310 -13.65 -8.25 28.15
N ARG A 311 -14.90 -8.45 27.71
CA ARG A 311 -15.71 -7.36 27.16
C ARG A 311 -15.97 -6.33 28.24
N ALA A 312 -15.71 -5.06 27.93
CA ALA A 312 -15.87 -3.96 28.85
C ALA A 312 -16.46 -2.72 28.17
N LEU A 313 -16.95 -1.80 29.00
CA LEU A 313 -17.32 -0.44 28.62
C LEU A 313 -16.38 0.53 29.32
N VAL A 314 -16.01 1.60 28.60
CA VAL A 314 -15.30 2.73 29.18
C VAL A 314 -16.31 3.54 30.00
N ALA A 315 -16.20 3.47 31.33
CA ALA A 315 -17.08 4.19 32.24
C ALA A 315 -16.63 5.64 32.41
N GLU A 316 -15.33 5.87 32.52
CA GLU A 316 -14.73 7.18 32.69
C GLU A 316 -13.31 7.23 32.15
N ARG A 317 -12.92 8.37 31.57
CA ARG A 317 -11.54 8.68 31.19
C ARG A 317 -11.05 9.83 32.03
N ALA A 318 -10.04 9.55 32.85
CA ALA A 318 -9.44 10.50 33.77
C ALA A 318 -8.22 11.23 33.18
N SER A 319 -7.75 10.83 31.99
CA SER A 319 -6.64 11.51 31.30
C SER A 319 -6.80 11.50 29.77
N ALA A 320 -6.03 12.38 29.12
CA ALA A 320 -5.72 12.30 27.71
C ALA A 320 -5.10 10.96 27.32
N ALA A 321 -5.21 10.61 26.03
CA ALA A 321 -4.44 9.51 25.45
C ALA A 321 -3.02 9.97 25.13
N GLU A 322 -2.02 9.28 25.66
CA GLU A 322 -0.59 9.56 25.49
C GLU A 322 0.12 8.36 24.83
N PRO A 323 1.08 8.55 23.92
CA PRO A 323 1.87 7.44 23.37
C PRO A 323 2.66 6.69 24.46
N PHE A 324 2.92 5.40 24.24
CA PHE A 324 3.82 4.63 25.11
C PHE A 324 4.80 3.77 24.29
N GLY A 325 6.01 3.57 24.84
CA GLY A 325 7.12 2.95 24.11
C GLY A 325 7.13 1.42 24.06
N SER A 326 6.61 0.75 25.09
CA SER A 326 6.49 -0.72 25.15
C SER A 326 5.34 -1.10 26.08
N PRO A 327 4.55 -2.14 25.76
CA PRO A 327 3.41 -2.52 26.57
C PRO A 327 3.84 -3.24 27.85
N ASP A 328 3.19 -2.91 28.95
CA ASP A 328 3.38 -3.55 30.24
C ASP A 328 2.76 -4.95 30.23
N GLY A 329 3.30 -5.89 31.03
CA GLY A 329 2.73 -7.24 31.19
C GLY A 329 2.96 -8.21 30.01
N ALA A 330 3.81 -7.83 29.04
CA ALA A 330 4.26 -8.75 28.00
C ALA A 330 5.03 -9.94 28.61
N GLY A 331 4.73 -11.16 28.17
CA GLY A 331 5.32 -12.39 28.73
C GLY A 331 5.86 -13.34 27.67
N SER A 332 6.43 -14.47 28.09
CA SER A 332 6.89 -15.51 27.16
C SER A 332 5.72 -16.22 26.47
N VAL A 333 6.04 -16.99 25.42
CA VAL A 333 5.08 -17.85 24.72
C VAL A 333 4.42 -18.84 25.69
N ARG A 334 5.19 -19.46 26.60
CA ARG A 334 4.63 -20.37 27.61
C ARG A 334 3.65 -19.67 28.52
N ALA A 335 3.97 -18.48 29.01
CA ALA A 335 3.04 -17.72 29.85
C ALA A 335 1.74 -17.40 29.09
N ALA A 336 1.83 -17.07 27.80
CA ALA A 336 0.65 -16.86 26.96
C ALA A 336 -0.21 -18.12 26.80
N LEU A 337 0.41 -19.27 26.54
CA LEU A 337 -0.29 -20.56 26.43
C LEU A 337 -0.90 -21.00 27.77
N SER A 338 -0.24 -20.77 28.90
CA SER A 338 -0.81 -21.03 30.23
C SER A 338 -2.03 -20.17 30.50
N ARG A 339 -1.99 -18.86 30.18
CA ARG A 339 -3.18 -17.99 30.30
C ARG A 339 -4.31 -18.47 29.39
N TRP A 340 -4.00 -18.87 28.16
CA TRP A 340 -4.99 -19.43 27.24
C TRP A 340 -5.66 -20.70 27.79
N ALA A 341 -4.89 -21.62 28.38
CA ALA A 341 -5.41 -22.80 29.03
C ALA A 341 -6.35 -22.45 30.20
N SER A 342 -5.96 -21.49 31.05
CA SER A 342 -6.82 -21.01 32.15
C SER A 342 -8.11 -20.35 31.65
N LEU A 343 -8.03 -19.57 30.56
CA LEU A 343 -9.21 -18.95 29.95
C LEU A 343 -10.18 -19.98 29.38
N LEU A 344 -9.68 -21.02 28.70
CA LEU A 344 -10.52 -22.10 28.18
C LEU A 344 -11.13 -22.97 29.28
N ALA A 345 -10.38 -23.21 30.37
CA ALA A 345 -10.90 -23.91 31.54
C ALA A 345 -12.06 -23.15 32.19
N ALA A 346 -11.99 -21.82 32.25
CA ALA A 346 -13.06 -20.97 32.78
C ALA A 346 -14.21 -20.74 31.78
N GLU A 347 -13.92 -20.65 30.47
CA GLU A 347 -14.89 -20.40 29.42
C GLU A 347 -14.57 -21.22 28.15
N PRO A 348 -15.12 -22.45 28.03
CA PRO A 348 -14.81 -23.36 26.92
C PRO A 348 -15.37 -22.92 25.55
N PHE A 349 -16.29 -21.95 25.54
CA PHE A 349 -16.90 -21.39 24.31
C PHE A 349 -15.99 -20.41 23.55
N ARG A 350 -14.80 -20.15 24.08
CA ARG A 350 -13.89 -19.14 23.56
C ARG A 350 -13.07 -19.69 22.40
N TYR A 351 -13.04 -18.94 21.30
CA TYR A 351 -12.26 -19.29 20.10
C TYR A 351 -10.93 -18.53 20.03
N ASP A 352 -10.92 -17.29 20.51
CA ASP A 352 -9.75 -16.42 20.52
C ASP A 352 -9.55 -15.70 21.87
N ALA A 353 -8.32 -15.28 22.13
CA ALA A 353 -7.95 -14.48 23.29
C ALA A 353 -6.78 -13.54 22.97
N PRO A 354 -6.67 -12.39 23.66
CA PRO A 354 -5.54 -11.51 23.49
C PRO A 354 -4.29 -12.14 24.09
N VAL A 355 -3.18 -11.99 23.39
CA VAL A 355 -1.86 -12.33 23.88
C VAL A 355 -0.91 -11.16 23.69
N LEU A 356 -0.02 -11.00 24.67
CA LEU A 356 1.03 -10.02 24.65
C LEU A 356 2.35 -10.75 24.89
N LEU A 357 3.18 -10.80 23.85
CA LEU A 357 4.44 -11.54 23.83
C LEU A 357 5.62 -10.58 23.96
N ALA A 358 6.57 -10.90 24.82
CA ALA A 358 7.79 -10.13 25.04
C ALA A 358 8.95 -10.70 24.22
N GLY A 359 9.70 -9.81 23.56
CA GLY A 359 10.98 -10.16 22.94
C GLY A 359 10.89 -11.29 21.91
N VAL A 360 9.84 -11.32 21.09
CA VAL A 360 9.68 -12.31 20.04
C VAL A 360 10.31 -11.86 18.73
N SER A 361 10.88 -12.80 17.99
CA SER A 361 11.50 -12.58 16.68
C SER A 361 10.83 -13.47 15.63
N PRO A 362 10.62 -12.99 14.38
CA PRO A 362 10.16 -13.83 13.29
C PRO A 362 11.08 -15.01 13.02
N ALA A 363 10.49 -16.17 12.72
CA ALA A 363 11.16 -17.37 12.25
C ALA A 363 10.56 -17.86 10.93
N GLU A 364 11.32 -18.69 10.20
CA GLU A 364 10.87 -19.29 8.95
C GLU A 364 9.58 -20.10 9.11
N GLY A 365 8.80 -20.18 8.03
CA GLY A 365 7.51 -20.88 8.02
C GLY A 365 6.36 -20.13 8.71
N GLY A 366 6.58 -18.84 9.05
CA GLY A 366 5.57 -17.99 9.65
C GLY A 366 5.38 -18.27 11.14
N PHE A 367 6.46 -18.22 11.90
CA PHE A 367 6.45 -18.38 13.36
C PHE A 367 6.99 -17.13 14.05
N LEU A 368 6.60 -16.93 15.31
CA LEU A 368 7.26 -16.02 16.24
C LEU A 368 7.91 -16.84 17.34
N VAL A 369 9.20 -16.60 17.60
CA VAL A 369 10.02 -17.31 18.58
C VAL A 369 10.42 -16.35 19.69
N ASP A 370 10.21 -16.72 20.95
CA ASP A 370 10.67 -15.93 22.09
C ASP A 370 12.13 -16.24 22.47
N GLY A 371 12.66 -15.51 23.46
CA GLY A 371 14.04 -15.69 23.93
C GLY A 371 14.36 -17.06 24.54
N SER A 372 13.36 -17.89 24.85
CA SER A 372 13.54 -19.28 25.30
C SER A 372 13.56 -20.29 24.15
N GLY A 373 13.38 -19.86 22.90
CA GLY A 373 13.25 -20.75 21.75
C GLY A 373 11.85 -21.36 21.59
N ASP A 374 10.87 -20.87 22.34
CA ASP A 374 9.49 -21.31 22.22
C ASP A 374 8.78 -20.53 21.11
N ALA A 375 8.15 -21.26 20.19
CA ALA A 375 7.56 -20.69 19.00
C ALA A 375 6.05 -20.92 18.89
N LEU A 376 5.36 -19.91 18.35
CA LEU A 376 3.96 -19.99 17.96
C LEU A 376 3.78 -19.68 16.47
N PRO A 377 2.92 -20.43 15.76
CA PRO A 377 2.63 -20.17 14.37
C PRO A 377 1.79 -18.90 14.23
N LEU A 378 2.10 -18.10 13.22
CA LEU A 378 1.23 -17.02 12.73
C LEU A 378 0.04 -17.63 11.98
N ALA A 379 -1.11 -16.96 12.10
CA ALA A 379 -2.32 -17.35 11.42
C ALA A 379 -2.17 -17.26 9.89
N ALA A 380 -2.98 -18.02 9.17
CA ALA A 380 -3.03 -17.97 7.71
C ALA A 380 -3.20 -16.52 7.22
N GLY A 381 -2.46 -16.17 6.16
CA GLY A 381 -2.39 -14.80 5.64
C GLY A 381 -1.47 -13.84 6.42
N HIS A 382 -0.98 -14.21 7.61
CA HIS A 382 0.01 -13.45 8.37
C HIS A 382 1.40 -14.12 8.43
N ARG A 383 1.56 -15.28 7.78
CA ARG A 383 2.80 -16.08 7.79
C ARG A 383 4.03 -15.38 7.22
N GLU A 384 3.82 -14.33 6.45
CA GLU A 384 4.89 -13.46 5.95
C GLU A 384 4.81 -12.09 6.66
N PRO A 385 5.39 -11.95 7.86
CA PRO A 385 5.28 -10.72 8.64
C PRO A 385 6.25 -9.64 8.15
N TRP A 386 6.19 -9.27 6.86
CA TRP A 386 7.08 -8.28 6.24
C TRP A 386 7.06 -6.94 6.98
N TRP A 387 5.93 -6.55 7.56
CA TRP A 387 5.80 -5.36 8.38
C TRP A 387 6.70 -5.40 9.62
N LEU A 388 6.82 -6.56 10.28
CA LEU A 388 7.64 -6.77 11.47
C LEU A 388 9.11 -6.97 11.10
N LEU A 389 9.39 -7.73 10.03
CA LEU A 389 10.74 -7.89 9.49
C LEU A 389 11.34 -6.54 9.09
N ALA A 390 10.54 -5.66 8.49
CA ALA A 390 10.97 -4.33 8.11
C ALA A 390 11.17 -3.42 9.32
N ALA A 391 10.20 -3.36 10.24
CA ALA A 391 10.26 -2.48 11.41
C ALA A 391 11.34 -2.90 12.42
N ALA A 392 11.35 -4.17 12.85
CA ALA A 392 12.25 -4.66 13.89
C ALA A 392 13.53 -5.28 13.31
N GLY A 393 13.55 -5.64 12.02
CA GLY A 393 14.76 -6.21 11.44
C GLY A 393 15.10 -7.62 11.89
N ALA A 394 14.07 -8.41 12.22
CA ALA A 394 14.19 -9.66 12.95
C ALA A 394 14.85 -9.56 14.34
N ARG A 395 15.01 -8.35 14.90
CA ARG A 395 15.35 -8.20 16.32
C ARG A 395 14.12 -8.48 17.21
N PRO A 396 14.32 -8.89 18.47
CA PRO A 396 13.24 -9.10 19.43
C PRO A 396 12.36 -7.85 19.60
N ALA A 397 11.04 -8.03 19.51
CA ALA A 397 10.04 -6.98 19.72
C ALA A 397 8.89 -7.47 20.61
N ALA A 398 8.20 -6.56 21.29
CA ALA A 398 6.93 -6.89 21.94
C ALA A 398 5.83 -6.97 20.87
N VAL A 399 5.00 -8.01 20.91
CA VAL A 399 3.92 -8.23 19.93
C VAL A 399 2.59 -8.46 20.63
N ALA A 400 1.60 -7.65 20.29
CA ALA A 400 0.20 -7.89 20.64
C ALA A 400 -0.49 -8.67 19.52
N ALA A 401 -1.24 -9.70 19.87
CA ALA A 401 -1.93 -10.56 18.91
C ALA A 401 -3.23 -11.15 19.50
N GLU A 402 -4.08 -11.69 18.65
CA GLU A 402 -5.13 -12.66 19.04
C GLU A 402 -4.59 -14.08 18.81
N TRP A 403 -4.59 -14.90 19.86
CA TRP A 403 -4.31 -16.32 19.75
C TRP A 403 -5.61 -17.10 19.51
N SER A 404 -5.60 -18.00 18.53
CA SER A 404 -6.68 -18.93 18.25
C SER A 404 -6.11 -20.27 17.77
N PRO A 405 -6.93 -21.33 17.65
CA PRO A 405 -6.49 -22.59 17.01
C PRO A 405 -5.96 -22.42 15.58
N ALA A 406 -6.28 -21.31 14.90
CA ALA A 406 -5.76 -21.00 13.57
C ALA A 406 -4.35 -20.36 13.57
N GLY A 407 -3.80 -20.04 14.75
CA GLY A 407 -2.51 -19.38 14.93
C GLY A 407 -2.64 -17.95 15.51
N LEU A 408 -1.50 -17.28 15.68
CA LEU A 408 -1.40 -15.90 16.11
C LEU A 408 -1.80 -14.95 14.99
N ARG A 409 -2.87 -14.18 15.21
CA ARG A 409 -3.21 -13.02 14.39
C ARG A 409 -2.58 -11.76 15.00
N PRO A 410 -1.49 -11.23 14.43
CA PRO A 410 -0.84 -10.05 14.98
C PRO A 410 -1.75 -8.81 14.88
N LEU A 411 -1.71 -7.98 15.92
CA LEU A 411 -2.39 -6.68 15.99
C LEU A 411 -1.40 -5.54 15.78
N ALA A 412 -0.27 -5.60 16.49
CA ALA A 412 0.79 -4.61 16.45
C ALA A 412 2.08 -5.15 17.07
N ALA A 413 3.19 -4.45 16.84
CA ALA A 413 4.43 -4.62 17.58
C ALA A 413 4.96 -3.28 18.09
N TRP A 414 5.85 -3.35 19.08
CA TRP A 414 6.68 -2.24 19.52
C TRP A 414 8.12 -2.55 19.16
N ALA A 415 8.56 -1.96 18.05
CA ALA A 415 9.91 -2.13 17.50
C ALA A 415 10.72 -0.87 17.80
N ASP A 416 11.89 -1.04 18.43
CA ASP A 416 12.77 0.07 18.84
C ASP A 416 12.01 1.19 19.60
N GLY A 417 11.04 0.82 20.45
CA GLY A 417 10.23 1.76 21.24
C GLY A 417 9.06 2.42 20.49
N HIS A 418 8.78 2.01 19.26
CA HIS A 418 7.75 2.62 18.41
C HIS A 418 6.63 1.64 18.08
N PHE A 419 5.39 2.12 18.17
CA PHE A 419 4.21 1.36 17.76
C PHE A 419 4.19 1.14 16.23
N VAL A 420 4.01 -0.11 15.82
CA VAL A 420 3.84 -0.52 14.42
C VAL A 420 2.62 -1.41 14.31
N ALA A 421 1.58 -0.93 13.62
CA ALA A 421 0.38 -1.71 13.35
C ALA A 421 0.71 -2.88 12.41
N ALA A 422 0.11 -4.04 12.67
CA ALA A 422 0.23 -5.19 11.80
C ALA A 422 -0.42 -4.91 10.43
N ALA A 423 0.20 -5.40 9.36
CA ALA A 423 -0.39 -5.34 8.03
C ALA A 423 -1.65 -6.23 7.93
N PRO A 424 -2.62 -5.89 7.08
CA PRO A 424 -3.77 -6.75 6.82
C PRO A 424 -3.31 -8.13 6.30
N PRO A 425 -4.10 -9.20 6.53
CA PRO A 425 -3.77 -10.54 6.06
C PRO A 425 -3.69 -10.58 4.53
N MET A 426 -2.71 -11.31 4.01
CA MET A 426 -2.59 -11.65 2.60
C MET A 426 -3.42 -12.91 2.27
N PRO A 427 -3.95 -13.06 1.05
CA PRO A 427 -4.61 -14.30 0.65
C PRO A 427 -3.67 -15.50 0.76
N ASP A 428 -4.04 -16.51 1.54
CA ASP A 428 -3.28 -17.75 1.73
C ASP A 428 -4.20 -18.94 1.45
N ALA A 429 -4.15 -19.43 0.20
CA ALA A 429 -5.01 -20.53 -0.26
C ALA A 429 -4.54 -21.92 0.22
N GLY A 430 -3.37 -22.00 0.88
CA GLY A 430 -2.63 -23.25 1.07
C GLY A 430 -2.43 -23.70 2.51
N ALA A 431 -2.89 -22.95 3.52
CA ALA A 431 -2.63 -23.30 4.91
C ALA A 431 -3.24 -24.68 5.29
N PRO A 432 -2.42 -25.72 5.55
CA PRO A 432 -2.94 -27.00 5.97
C PRO A 432 -3.57 -26.85 7.36
N ARG A 433 -4.83 -27.28 7.50
CA ARG A 433 -5.51 -27.34 8.79
C ARG A 433 -5.43 -28.76 9.34
N ALA A 434 -4.89 -28.90 10.55
CA ALA A 434 -4.91 -30.17 11.28
C ALA A 434 -6.30 -30.41 11.88
N ALA A 435 -6.71 -31.68 11.97
CA ALA A 435 -7.90 -32.05 12.72
C ALA A 435 -7.68 -31.75 14.22
N GLU A 436 -8.69 -31.16 14.86
CA GLU A 436 -8.66 -30.84 16.29
C GLU A 436 -9.20 -32.01 17.14
N LEU A 437 -10.09 -32.84 16.59
CA LEU A 437 -10.73 -33.95 17.28
C LEU A 437 -10.06 -35.31 17.00
N PRO A 438 -10.07 -36.22 17.98
CA PRO A 438 -9.65 -37.61 17.80
C PRO A 438 -10.35 -38.31 16.61
N PRO A 439 -9.60 -39.09 15.79
CA PRO A 439 -10.14 -39.75 14.60
C PRO A 439 -11.36 -40.66 14.86
N GLU A 440 -11.43 -41.30 16.03
CA GLU A 440 -12.51 -42.19 16.43
C GLU A 440 -13.84 -41.46 16.64
N LEU A 441 -13.81 -40.24 17.18
CA LEU A 441 -14.99 -39.38 17.32
C LEU A 441 -15.47 -38.93 15.95
N LEU A 442 -14.53 -38.50 15.09
CA LEU A 442 -14.84 -38.08 13.73
C LEU A 442 -15.44 -39.23 12.91
N ALA A 443 -14.92 -40.44 13.06
CA ALA A 443 -15.42 -41.61 12.35
C ALA A 443 -16.82 -42.03 12.83
N ALA A 444 -17.11 -41.95 14.14
CA ALA A 444 -18.46 -42.15 14.67
C ALA A 444 -19.43 -41.08 14.16
N ALA A 445 -19.03 -39.80 14.16
CA ALA A 445 -19.86 -38.70 13.69
C ALA A 445 -20.13 -38.75 12.17
N LEU A 446 -19.14 -39.09 11.35
CA LEU A 446 -19.30 -39.20 9.89
C LEU A 446 -20.26 -40.32 9.51
N VAL A 447 -20.15 -41.47 10.17
CA VAL A 447 -21.01 -42.65 9.95
C VAL A 447 -22.38 -42.49 10.60
N GLY A 448 -22.47 -41.77 11.70
CA GLY A 448 -23.69 -41.58 12.49
C GLY A 448 -23.80 -42.59 13.64
N THR A 449 -24.20 -42.13 14.83
CA THR A 449 -24.23 -42.97 16.04
C THR A 449 -25.28 -44.09 15.99
N ALA A 450 -26.29 -43.99 15.12
CA ALA A 450 -27.22 -45.11 14.88
C ALA A 450 -26.53 -46.33 14.24
N ARG A 451 -25.47 -46.10 13.45
CA ARG A 451 -24.70 -47.16 12.78
C ARG A 451 -23.40 -47.49 13.50
N ARG A 452 -22.79 -46.50 14.16
CA ARG A 452 -21.56 -46.64 14.94
C ARG A 452 -21.72 -45.92 16.29
N PRO A 453 -22.38 -46.56 17.27
CA PRO A 453 -22.67 -45.91 18.55
C PRO A 453 -21.39 -45.64 19.36
N TRP A 454 -21.39 -44.54 20.10
CA TRP A 454 -20.31 -44.15 21.02
C TRP A 454 -20.70 -44.48 22.46
N HIS A 455 -19.90 -45.30 23.15
CA HIS A 455 -20.14 -45.74 24.53
C HIS A 455 -18.92 -45.55 25.45
N ALA A 456 -17.82 -45.00 24.94
CA ALA A 456 -16.61 -44.85 25.72
C ALA A 456 -16.82 -43.81 26.82
N ALA A 457 -16.49 -44.18 28.06
CA ALA A 457 -16.57 -43.29 29.21
C ALA A 457 -15.44 -42.24 29.25
N SER A 458 -14.40 -42.41 28.43
CA SER A 458 -13.32 -41.44 28.29
C SER A 458 -12.83 -41.36 26.84
N VAL A 459 -12.20 -40.23 26.52
CA VAL A 459 -11.59 -39.94 25.22
C VAL A 459 -10.11 -39.58 25.41
N ARG A 460 -9.24 -40.09 24.54
CA ARG A 460 -7.81 -39.83 24.61
C ARG A 460 -7.43 -38.62 23.74
N VAL A 461 -6.80 -37.62 24.34
CA VAL A 461 -6.27 -36.43 23.68
C VAL A 461 -4.76 -36.37 23.92
N GLY A 462 -3.99 -36.85 22.95
CA GLY A 462 -2.55 -37.02 23.13
C GLY A 462 -2.24 -37.97 24.30
N PRO A 463 -1.42 -37.58 25.29
CA PRO A 463 -1.10 -38.42 26.45
C PRO A 463 -2.20 -38.43 27.52
N VAL A 464 -3.23 -37.59 27.42
CA VAL A 464 -4.25 -37.43 28.47
C VAL A 464 -5.52 -38.20 28.10
N ALA A 465 -6.12 -38.91 29.07
CA ALA A 465 -7.49 -39.41 28.96
C ALA A 465 -8.42 -38.46 29.71
N VAL A 466 -9.51 -38.05 29.08
CA VAL A 466 -10.50 -37.14 29.66
C VAL A 466 -11.85 -37.82 29.73
N GLU A 467 -12.48 -37.75 30.90
CA GLU A 467 -13.76 -38.40 31.17
C GLU A 467 -14.92 -37.70 30.46
N VAL A 468 -15.86 -38.50 29.96
CA VAL A 468 -17.15 -38.07 29.40
C VAL A 468 -18.17 -38.00 30.53
N GLY A 469 -19.06 -37.01 30.53
CA GLY A 469 -20.05 -36.84 31.58
C GLY A 469 -20.99 -38.04 31.70
N GLN A 470 -21.18 -38.55 32.93
CA GLN A 470 -22.08 -39.68 33.18
C GLN A 470 -23.53 -39.42 32.72
N ALA A 471 -24.01 -38.19 32.86
CA ALA A 471 -25.33 -37.80 32.38
C ALA A 471 -25.46 -37.94 30.85
N SER A 472 -24.42 -37.60 30.10
CA SER A 472 -24.37 -37.72 28.64
C SER A 472 -24.34 -39.19 28.20
N LEU A 473 -23.60 -40.05 28.93
CA LEU A 473 -23.59 -41.49 28.71
C LEU A 473 -24.97 -42.12 28.93
N GLN A 474 -25.71 -41.66 29.94
CA GLN A 474 -27.08 -42.13 30.23
C GLN A 474 -28.11 -41.61 29.23
N ALA A 475 -27.91 -40.41 28.69
CA ALA A 475 -28.82 -39.80 27.70
C ALA A 475 -28.77 -40.52 26.34
N GLY A 476 -27.64 -41.14 25.99
CA GLY A 476 -27.52 -42.02 24.82
C GLY A 476 -26.27 -41.75 23.97
N PRO A 477 -26.06 -42.53 22.89
CA PRO A 477 -24.82 -42.48 22.10
C PRO A 477 -24.54 -41.13 21.42
N ALA A 478 -25.58 -40.41 21.00
CA ALA A 478 -25.45 -39.10 20.35
C ALA A 478 -24.94 -38.04 21.33
N ALA A 479 -25.59 -37.92 22.50
CA ALA A 479 -25.18 -37.03 23.57
C ALA A 479 -23.76 -37.36 24.08
N ALA A 480 -23.46 -38.65 24.28
CA ALA A 480 -22.13 -39.10 24.68
C ALA A 480 -21.03 -38.71 23.67
N LEU A 481 -21.31 -38.82 22.37
CA LEU A 481 -20.37 -38.42 21.31
C LEU A 481 -20.12 -36.90 21.31
N LEU A 482 -21.18 -36.10 21.42
CA LEU A 482 -21.08 -34.63 21.45
C LEU A 482 -20.33 -34.13 22.69
N ASP A 483 -20.59 -34.71 23.85
CA ASP A 483 -19.89 -34.38 25.09
C ASP A 483 -18.42 -34.81 25.04
N ALA A 484 -18.13 -36.01 24.54
CA ALA A 484 -16.76 -36.47 24.31
C ALA A 484 -16.00 -35.55 23.35
N ALA A 485 -16.65 -35.08 22.28
CA ALA A 485 -16.07 -34.11 21.35
C ALA A 485 -15.84 -32.74 22.01
N ALA A 486 -16.76 -32.26 22.86
CA ALA A 486 -16.64 -30.96 23.53
C ALA A 486 -15.45 -30.94 24.52
N VAL A 487 -15.34 -32.00 25.32
CA VAL A 487 -14.25 -32.19 26.28
C VAL A 487 -12.92 -32.40 25.54
N ALA A 488 -12.90 -33.22 24.49
CA ALA A 488 -11.69 -33.45 23.70
C ALA A 488 -11.20 -32.17 23.02
N LEU A 489 -12.11 -31.38 22.44
CA LEU A 489 -11.81 -30.09 21.81
C LEU A 489 -11.19 -29.11 22.82
N THR A 490 -11.82 -28.98 23.99
CA THR A 490 -11.34 -28.08 25.06
C THR A 490 -9.96 -28.50 25.54
N ALA A 491 -9.76 -29.80 25.82
CA ALA A 491 -8.47 -30.35 26.24
C ALA A 491 -7.38 -30.15 25.17
N ARG A 492 -7.69 -30.38 23.89
CA ARG A 492 -6.75 -30.17 22.77
C ARG A 492 -6.33 -28.71 22.65
N ARG A 493 -7.30 -27.79 22.72
CA ARG A 493 -7.03 -26.34 22.59
C ARG A 493 -6.30 -25.77 23.81
N ALA A 494 -6.63 -26.23 25.02
CA ALA A 494 -5.94 -25.81 26.24
C ALA A 494 -4.53 -26.42 26.35
N GLY A 495 -4.33 -27.62 25.82
CA GLY A 495 -3.07 -28.36 25.88
C GLY A 495 -2.04 -28.02 24.80
N VAL A 496 -2.19 -26.91 24.07
CA VAL A 496 -1.20 -26.51 23.04
C VAL A 496 0.16 -26.29 23.69
N GLN A 497 1.20 -26.89 23.08
CA GLN A 497 2.59 -26.70 23.44
C GLN A 497 3.29 -25.84 22.38
N PRO A 498 4.29 -25.02 22.77
CA PRO A 498 5.09 -24.29 21.79
C PRO A 498 5.93 -25.24 20.93
N ASP A 499 6.20 -24.83 19.70
CA ASP A 499 7.19 -25.49 18.86
C ASP A 499 8.59 -25.04 19.32
N THR A 500 9.48 -25.99 19.63
CA THR A 500 10.85 -25.73 20.12
C THR A 500 11.91 -25.98 19.05
N THR A 501 11.50 -26.31 17.83
CA THR A 501 12.40 -26.64 16.71
C THR A 501 12.69 -25.44 15.81
N ARG A 502 12.05 -24.30 16.07
CA ARG A 502 12.17 -23.09 15.26
C ARG A 502 13.35 -22.25 15.72
N SER A 503 14.09 -21.73 14.75
CA SER A 503 15.15 -20.75 14.99
C SER A 503 14.73 -19.38 14.44
N PRO A 504 15.02 -18.28 15.15
CA PRO A 504 14.73 -16.95 14.65
C PRO A 504 15.53 -16.65 13.39
N ILE A 505 14.96 -15.84 12.50
CA ILE A 505 15.66 -15.31 11.33
C ILE A 505 16.82 -14.42 11.83
N GLU A 506 17.98 -14.51 11.18
CA GLU A 506 19.13 -13.68 11.50
C GLU A 506 18.78 -12.19 11.39
N PRO A 507 19.04 -11.37 12.44
CA PRO A 507 18.75 -9.94 12.42
C PRO A 507 19.45 -9.23 11.27
N ALA A 508 18.80 -8.25 10.63
CA ALA A 508 19.50 -7.52 9.58
C ALA A 508 20.62 -6.65 10.15
N PRO A 509 21.64 -6.37 9.31
CA PRO A 509 22.72 -5.46 9.66
C PRO A 509 22.21 -4.11 10.16
N ALA A 510 22.97 -3.51 11.08
CA ALA A 510 22.73 -2.14 11.50
C ALA A 510 22.87 -1.19 10.30
N GLU A 511 21.97 -0.21 10.25
CA GLU A 511 22.00 0.83 9.23
C GLU A 511 23.17 1.78 9.51
N THR A 512 23.85 2.21 8.45
CA THR A 512 24.98 3.16 8.53
C THR A 512 24.60 4.54 8.01
N ASP A 513 23.64 4.59 7.10
CA ASP A 513 23.18 5.84 6.51
C ASP A 513 22.13 6.51 7.41
N PRO A 514 22.13 7.85 7.51
CA PRO A 514 21.14 8.55 8.31
C PRO A 514 19.73 8.36 7.74
N PRO A 515 18.69 8.30 8.59
CA PRO A 515 17.32 8.25 8.10
C PRO A 515 16.95 9.57 7.41
N LEU A 516 16.11 9.48 6.39
CA LEU A 516 15.48 10.66 5.79
C LEU A 516 14.59 11.38 6.81
N PRO A 517 14.35 12.70 6.64
CA PRO A 517 13.49 13.46 7.53
C PRO A 517 12.11 12.81 7.73
N VAL A 518 11.59 12.87 8.96
CA VAL A 518 10.30 12.24 9.32
C VAL A 518 9.18 12.72 8.40
N ALA A 519 9.11 14.03 8.11
CA ALA A 519 8.11 14.60 7.21
C ALA A 519 8.18 13.98 5.80
N ALA A 520 9.39 13.79 5.25
CA ALA A 520 9.58 13.16 3.95
C ALA A 520 9.11 11.69 3.97
N GLY A 521 9.41 10.95 5.05
CA GLY A 521 8.94 9.57 5.23
C GLY A 521 7.41 9.46 5.32
N VAL A 522 6.77 10.40 6.02
CA VAL A 522 5.30 10.53 6.09
C VAL A 522 4.73 10.75 4.70
N ARG A 523 5.37 11.60 3.90
CA ARG A 523 4.94 11.86 2.54
C ARG A 523 5.09 10.65 1.63
N LEU A 524 6.18 9.91 1.74
CA LEU A 524 6.35 8.64 1.03
C LEU A 524 5.23 7.65 1.40
N SER A 525 4.94 7.50 2.70
CA SER A 525 3.84 6.64 3.18
C SER A 525 2.51 7.03 2.54
N ARG A 526 2.25 8.33 2.45
CA ARG A 526 1.04 8.86 1.80
C ARG A 526 0.99 8.55 0.31
N ILE A 527 2.11 8.66 -0.42
CA ILE A 527 2.18 8.32 -1.84
C ILE A 527 1.94 6.82 -2.04
N LEU A 528 2.67 5.96 -1.33
CA LEU A 528 2.59 4.50 -1.45
C LEU A 528 1.21 3.93 -1.10
N ARG A 529 0.47 4.59 -0.19
CA ARG A 529 -0.90 4.19 0.21
C ARG A 529 -1.98 4.78 -0.72
N GLY A 530 -1.61 5.34 -1.87
CA GLY A 530 -2.54 5.97 -2.80
C GLY A 530 -3.27 7.17 -2.21
N GLY A 531 -2.58 7.96 -1.38
CA GLY A 531 -3.11 9.13 -0.67
C GLY A 531 -2.67 10.47 -1.27
N ALA A 532 -1.91 10.45 -2.36
CA ALA A 532 -1.47 11.65 -3.07
C ALA A 532 -2.60 12.22 -3.96
N PRO A 533 -2.56 13.53 -4.27
CA PRO A 533 -3.52 14.14 -5.19
C PRO A 533 -3.32 13.64 -6.63
N GLY A 534 -4.35 13.77 -7.46
CA GLY A 534 -4.24 13.50 -8.90
C GLY A 534 -4.54 12.07 -9.38
N GLY A 535 -4.73 11.12 -8.46
CA GLY A 535 -5.07 9.73 -8.79
C GLY A 535 -3.87 8.89 -9.23
N ALA A 536 -4.09 7.61 -9.53
CA ALA A 536 -3.04 6.59 -9.63
C ALA A 536 -1.89 6.92 -10.61
N HIS A 537 -2.19 7.54 -11.75
CA HIS A 537 -1.16 7.90 -12.73
C HIS A 537 -0.23 9.01 -12.20
N LEU A 538 -0.80 10.09 -11.64
CA LEU A 538 0.00 11.16 -11.03
C LEU A 538 0.73 10.67 -9.77
N GLU A 539 0.17 9.73 -9.01
CA GLU A 539 0.83 9.13 -7.84
C GLU A 539 2.14 8.42 -8.21
N GLN A 540 2.22 7.75 -9.37
CA GLN A 540 3.46 7.11 -9.86
C GLN A 540 4.54 8.14 -10.18
N GLU A 541 4.18 9.23 -10.86
CA GLU A 541 5.11 10.30 -11.19
C GLU A 541 5.57 11.09 -9.96
N LEU A 542 4.67 11.31 -8.99
CA LEU A 542 5.01 11.89 -7.69
C LEU A 542 5.97 10.99 -6.91
N LEU A 543 5.79 9.66 -6.96
CA LEU A 543 6.73 8.71 -6.36
C LEU A 543 8.11 8.81 -7.01
N ALA A 544 8.17 8.87 -8.34
CA ALA A 544 9.42 9.04 -9.07
C ALA A 544 10.14 10.35 -8.67
N GLN A 545 9.41 11.47 -8.62
CA GLN A 545 9.98 12.76 -8.19
C GLN A 545 10.44 12.74 -6.74
N TRP A 546 9.68 12.09 -5.84
CA TRP A 546 10.06 11.93 -4.43
C TRP A 546 11.36 11.13 -4.31
N LEU A 547 11.46 10.00 -5.00
CA LEU A 547 12.63 9.12 -4.96
C LEU A 547 13.86 9.81 -5.55
N ALA A 548 13.72 10.51 -6.68
CA ALA A 548 14.81 11.27 -7.26
C ALA A 548 15.31 12.38 -6.33
N ALA A 549 14.41 13.06 -5.61
CA ALA A 549 14.79 14.07 -4.62
C ALA A 549 15.47 13.45 -3.38
N ALA A 550 14.94 12.33 -2.88
CA ALA A 550 15.52 11.60 -1.75
C ALA A 550 16.90 11.02 -2.08
N ALA A 551 17.07 10.45 -3.27
CA ALA A 551 18.35 9.94 -3.76
C ALA A 551 19.42 11.03 -3.90
N ARG A 552 19.03 12.26 -4.31
CA ARG A 552 19.94 13.42 -4.34
C ARG A 552 20.34 13.90 -2.95
N ARG A 553 19.40 13.89 -2.00
CA ARG A 553 19.67 14.26 -0.60
C ARG A 553 20.63 13.27 0.07
N GLY A 554 20.43 11.99 -0.19
CA GLY A 554 21.07 10.90 0.54
C GLY A 554 20.36 10.59 1.86
N GLY A 555 20.51 9.35 2.32
CA GLY A 555 19.83 8.79 3.47
C GLY A 555 18.83 7.70 3.10
N VAL A 556 18.25 7.06 4.12
CA VAL A 556 17.40 5.88 3.95
C VAL A 556 15.95 6.12 4.34
N VAL A 557 15.03 5.45 3.66
CA VAL A 557 13.60 5.51 3.99
C VAL A 557 13.30 4.85 5.34
N PRO A 558 12.24 5.29 6.05
CA PRO A 558 11.79 4.60 7.25
C PRO A 558 11.57 3.10 6.99
N PRO A 559 12.12 2.20 7.81
CA PRO A 559 12.10 0.76 7.53
C PRO A 559 10.70 0.20 7.27
N VAL A 560 9.69 0.64 8.02
CA VAL A 560 8.28 0.23 7.88
C VAL A 560 7.70 0.48 6.47
N LEU A 561 8.28 1.37 5.67
CA LEU A 561 7.84 1.67 4.31
C LEU A 561 8.52 0.81 3.23
N LEU A 562 9.59 0.09 3.58
CA LEU A 562 10.37 -0.71 2.62
C LEU A 562 9.53 -1.77 1.89
N PRO A 563 8.67 -2.58 2.54
CA PRO A 563 7.89 -3.57 1.80
C PRO A 563 7.00 -2.94 0.71
N ALA A 564 6.37 -1.81 1.01
CA ALA A 564 5.53 -1.09 0.06
C ALA A 564 6.35 -0.44 -1.07
N LEU A 565 7.53 0.10 -0.75
CA LEU A 565 8.47 0.66 -1.74
C LEU A 565 9.02 -0.44 -2.67
N LEU A 566 9.40 -1.59 -2.11
CA LEU A 566 9.94 -2.71 -2.89
C LEU A 566 8.88 -3.31 -3.81
N ASP A 567 7.64 -3.43 -3.33
CA ASP A 567 6.50 -3.83 -4.16
C ASP A 567 6.17 -2.79 -5.25
N ALA A 568 6.40 -1.50 -5.01
CA ALA A 568 6.27 -0.47 -6.03
C ALA A 568 7.34 -0.62 -7.13
N GLY A 569 8.61 -0.80 -6.76
CA GLY A 569 9.70 -1.01 -7.74
C GLY A 569 9.57 -2.33 -8.52
N ARG A 570 8.95 -3.36 -7.94
CA ARG A 570 8.56 -4.57 -8.68
C ARG A 570 7.64 -4.23 -9.86
N ARG A 571 6.66 -3.35 -9.65
CA ARG A 571 5.62 -2.98 -10.63
C ARG A 571 6.07 -1.91 -11.62
N THR A 572 7.06 -1.10 -11.27
CA THR A 572 7.48 0.08 -12.03
C THR A 572 9.00 0.13 -12.14
N THR A 573 9.54 -0.11 -13.34
CA THR A 573 10.99 -0.17 -13.59
C THR A 573 11.67 1.18 -13.51
N THR A 574 10.97 2.26 -13.90
CA THR A 574 11.53 3.62 -13.97
C THR A 574 11.98 4.19 -12.62
N ILE A 575 11.43 3.69 -11.51
CA ILE A 575 11.76 4.17 -10.16
C ILE A 575 12.85 3.34 -9.47
N ARG A 576 13.27 2.21 -10.07
CA ARG A 576 14.10 1.22 -9.38
C ARG A 576 15.47 1.76 -8.98
N ALA A 577 16.13 2.46 -9.89
CA ALA A 577 17.45 3.05 -9.64
C ALA A 577 17.43 3.99 -8.42
N ASP A 578 16.48 4.92 -8.35
CA ASP A 578 16.39 5.85 -7.21
C ASP A 578 15.87 5.17 -5.94
N ALA A 579 14.95 4.19 -6.06
CA ALA A 579 14.50 3.38 -4.92
C ALA A 579 15.64 2.58 -4.29
N ALA A 580 16.54 2.02 -5.10
CA ALA A 580 17.70 1.28 -4.64
C ALA A 580 18.63 2.16 -3.78
N ARG A 581 18.79 3.44 -4.13
CA ARG A 581 19.67 4.38 -3.42
C ARG A 581 19.16 4.80 -2.04
N VAL A 582 17.87 4.63 -1.77
CA VAL A 582 17.24 5.01 -0.49
C VAL A 582 16.76 3.81 0.33
N ALA A 583 16.91 2.58 -0.18
CA ALA A 583 16.44 1.36 0.47
C ALA A 583 17.31 0.94 1.67
N GLY A 584 18.58 1.34 1.69
CA GLY A 584 19.52 1.02 2.76
C GLY A 584 19.82 -0.48 2.93
N ARG A 585 20.54 -0.82 4.00
CA ARG A 585 20.91 -2.21 4.31
C ARG A 585 19.70 -3.04 4.70
N ARG A 586 18.71 -2.42 5.35
CA ARG A 586 17.43 -3.08 5.65
C ARG A 586 16.71 -3.50 4.38
N GLY A 587 16.69 -2.65 3.35
CA GLY A 587 16.07 -2.97 2.06
C GLY A 587 16.76 -4.13 1.35
N ALA A 588 18.09 -4.12 1.30
CA ALA A 588 18.88 -5.22 0.74
C ALA A 588 18.59 -6.56 1.44
N TRP A 589 18.64 -6.58 2.77
CA TRP A 589 18.36 -7.78 3.57
C TRP A 589 16.91 -8.31 3.40
N LEU A 590 15.94 -7.42 3.21
CA LEU A 590 14.56 -7.81 2.88
C LEU A 590 14.49 -8.44 1.49
N ALA A 591 15.21 -7.88 0.50
CA ALA A 591 15.25 -8.39 -0.87
C ALA A 591 15.88 -9.78 -0.98
N GLU A 592 16.87 -10.11 -0.13
CA GLU A 592 17.47 -11.46 -0.06
C GLU A 592 16.44 -12.54 0.30
N ARG A 593 15.41 -12.16 1.07
CA ARG A 593 14.40 -13.09 1.62
C ARG A 593 13.19 -13.26 0.71
N ARG A 594 13.03 -12.41 -0.30
CA ARG A 594 11.90 -12.45 -1.23
C ARG A 594 12.35 -12.21 -2.66
N ALA A 595 12.34 -13.27 -3.47
CA ALA A 595 12.80 -13.24 -4.86
C ALA A 595 12.10 -12.15 -5.72
N ASP A 596 10.82 -11.84 -5.45
CA ASP A 596 10.08 -10.77 -6.13
C ASP A 596 10.74 -9.37 -6.01
N TRP A 597 11.61 -9.18 -5.01
CA TRP A 597 12.35 -7.95 -4.75
C TRP A 597 13.81 -8.02 -5.23
N GLY A 598 14.21 -9.11 -5.90
CA GLY A 598 15.58 -9.33 -6.38
C GLY A 598 16.08 -8.28 -7.38
N TRP A 599 15.17 -7.55 -8.04
CA TRP A 599 15.52 -6.40 -8.89
C TRP A 599 16.34 -5.34 -8.15
N LEU A 600 16.22 -5.29 -6.81
CA LEU A 600 17.00 -4.38 -5.99
C LEU A 600 18.50 -4.63 -6.17
N PHE A 601 18.93 -5.88 -6.36
CA PHE A 601 20.35 -6.22 -6.57
C PHE A 601 20.86 -5.87 -7.98
N ASP A 602 19.96 -5.81 -8.96
CA ASP A 602 20.31 -5.38 -10.33
C ASP A 602 20.57 -3.87 -10.41
N GLU A 603 19.99 -3.11 -9.48
CA GLU A 603 19.92 -1.63 -9.48
C GLU A 603 20.76 -1.02 -8.35
N ALA A 604 20.88 -1.74 -7.23
CA ALA A 604 21.72 -1.37 -6.12
C ALA A 604 23.16 -1.75 -6.41
N THR A 605 23.99 -0.71 -6.51
CA THR A 605 25.45 -0.67 -6.41
C THR A 605 26.22 -0.73 -7.73
N PRO A 606 27.09 0.27 -7.99
CA PRO A 606 28.30 0.07 -8.77
C PRO A 606 29.11 -1.06 -8.15
N VAL A 607 29.08 -2.25 -8.73
CA VAL A 607 29.96 -3.34 -8.34
C VAL A 607 31.35 -3.03 -8.90
N THR A 608 32.36 -2.93 -8.04
CA THR A 608 33.74 -2.96 -8.52
C THR A 608 34.04 -4.40 -8.89
N VAL A 609 34.11 -4.66 -10.19
CA VAL A 609 34.41 -5.99 -10.69
C VAL A 609 35.91 -6.22 -10.56
N VAL A 610 36.31 -7.12 -9.66
CA VAL A 610 37.72 -7.48 -9.44
C VAL A 610 38.23 -8.39 -10.57
N ASP A 611 37.39 -9.29 -11.07
CA ASP A 611 37.69 -10.15 -12.23
C ASP A 611 36.63 -9.98 -13.32
N TRP A 612 37.04 -9.29 -14.39
CA TRP A 612 36.19 -8.99 -15.54
C TRP A 612 35.70 -10.23 -16.29
N THR A 613 36.48 -11.31 -16.27
CA THR A 613 36.22 -12.49 -17.10
C THR A 613 35.19 -13.43 -16.50
N THR A 614 35.08 -13.45 -15.16
CA THR A 614 34.14 -14.30 -14.43
C THR A 614 32.85 -13.59 -14.00
N ALA A 615 32.83 -12.26 -14.07
CA ALA A 615 31.65 -11.47 -13.69
C ALA A 615 30.48 -11.64 -14.66
N THR A 616 29.26 -11.57 -14.13
CA THR A 616 28.02 -11.64 -14.90
C THR A 616 27.88 -10.42 -15.83
N GLY A 617 27.05 -10.54 -16.88
CA GLY A 617 26.81 -9.44 -17.81
C GLY A 617 26.27 -8.17 -17.15
N THR A 618 25.46 -8.31 -16.08
CA THR A 618 24.90 -7.18 -15.33
C THR A 618 25.95 -6.49 -14.48
N GLU A 619 26.77 -7.23 -13.73
CA GLU A 619 27.88 -6.67 -12.93
C GLU A 619 28.87 -5.92 -13.82
N ARG A 620 29.21 -6.53 -14.97
CA ARG A 620 30.10 -5.95 -15.97
C ARG A 620 29.55 -4.64 -16.54
N LEU A 621 28.26 -4.57 -16.85
CA LEU A 621 27.62 -3.34 -17.34
C LEU A 621 27.65 -2.22 -16.29
N GLY A 622 27.30 -2.53 -15.03
CA GLY A 622 27.34 -1.54 -13.94
C GLY A 622 28.75 -0.98 -13.69
N HIS A 623 29.76 -1.86 -13.77
CA HIS A 623 31.16 -1.47 -13.68
C HIS A 623 31.60 -0.57 -14.86
N LEU A 624 31.20 -0.93 -16.10
CA LEU A 624 31.51 -0.13 -17.29
C LEU A 624 30.90 1.27 -17.23
N ILE A 625 29.63 1.41 -16.84
CA ILE A 625 28.97 2.72 -16.72
C ILE A 625 29.74 3.64 -15.78
N THR A 626 30.29 3.08 -14.70
CA THR A 626 31.12 3.81 -13.74
C THR A 626 32.46 4.21 -14.36
N LEU A 627 33.19 3.23 -14.92
CA LEU A 627 34.50 3.47 -15.54
C LEU A 627 34.44 4.42 -16.73
N ARG A 628 33.35 4.45 -17.51
CA ARG A 628 33.24 5.37 -18.64
C ARG A 628 33.26 6.84 -18.24
N ARG A 629 32.89 7.17 -16.99
CA ARG A 629 32.93 8.53 -16.46
C ARG A 629 34.27 8.91 -15.85
N SER A 630 35.04 7.94 -15.34
CA SER A 630 36.31 8.18 -14.65
C SER A 630 37.54 7.79 -15.48
N GLU A 631 37.50 6.63 -16.14
CA GLU A 631 38.62 5.97 -16.83
C GLU A 631 38.15 5.32 -18.16
N PRO A 632 37.73 6.12 -19.17
CA PRO A 632 37.10 5.62 -20.40
C PRO A 632 38.00 4.66 -21.21
N ALA A 633 39.31 4.89 -21.20
CA ALA A 633 40.28 4.02 -21.85
C ALA A 633 40.38 2.64 -21.17
N HIS A 634 40.21 2.57 -19.84
CA HIS A 634 40.19 1.30 -19.12
C HIS A 634 38.94 0.50 -19.48
N ALA A 635 37.76 1.14 -19.44
CA ALA A 635 36.51 0.52 -19.85
C ALA A 635 36.57 -0.06 -21.28
N ARG A 636 37.16 0.67 -22.23
CA ARG A 636 37.34 0.19 -23.61
C ARG A 636 38.18 -1.08 -23.65
N ARG A 637 39.35 -1.10 -23.00
CA ARG A 637 40.23 -2.29 -22.95
C ARG A 637 39.53 -3.51 -22.36
N LEU A 638 38.68 -3.33 -21.33
CA LEU A 638 37.89 -4.41 -20.75
C LEU A 638 36.93 -5.00 -21.78
N VAL A 639 36.15 -4.18 -22.48
CA VAL A 639 35.22 -4.66 -23.52
C VAL A 639 35.96 -5.33 -24.67
N GLU A 640 37.10 -4.80 -25.09
CA GLU A 640 37.94 -5.41 -26.13
C GLU A 640 38.48 -6.78 -25.72
N SER A 641 38.90 -6.93 -24.46
CA SER A 641 39.50 -8.17 -23.95
C SER A 641 38.58 -9.39 -24.04
N THR A 642 37.26 -9.18 -24.03
CA THR A 642 36.23 -10.23 -24.04
C THR A 642 35.34 -10.21 -25.28
N TRP A 643 35.58 -9.29 -26.23
CA TRP A 643 34.69 -9.03 -27.37
C TRP A 643 34.34 -10.30 -28.16
N GLY A 644 35.31 -11.18 -28.39
CA GLY A 644 35.09 -12.44 -29.12
C GLY A 644 34.29 -13.50 -28.35
N ALA A 645 34.29 -13.43 -27.02
CA ALA A 645 33.62 -14.41 -26.14
C ALA A 645 32.23 -13.94 -25.68
N ASP A 646 32.00 -12.63 -25.62
CA ASP A 646 30.74 -12.06 -25.16
C ASP A 646 29.57 -12.41 -26.08
N SER A 647 28.38 -12.63 -25.50
CA SER A 647 27.15 -12.80 -26.27
C SER A 647 26.83 -11.54 -27.07
N SER A 648 26.08 -11.65 -28.16
CA SER A 648 25.69 -10.48 -28.96
C SER A 648 24.83 -9.48 -28.20
N GLU A 649 24.03 -9.94 -27.24
CA GLU A 649 23.25 -9.08 -26.36
C GLU A 649 24.18 -8.26 -25.45
N ASN A 650 25.18 -8.91 -24.83
CA ASN A 650 26.16 -8.22 -24.01
C ASN A 650 27.01 -7.25 -24.82
N ARG A 651 27.46 -7.62 -26.03
CA ARG A 651 28.21 -6.70 -26.90
C ARG A 651 27.43 -5.42 -27.22
N ALA A 652 26.15 -5.53 -27.56
CA ALA A 652 25.30 -4.37 -27.80
C ALA A 652 25.12 -3.52 -26.52
N ARG A 653 24.84 -4.17 -25.37
CA ARG A 653 24.69 -3.48 -24.07
C ARG A 653 25.97 -2.77 -23.63
N PHE A 654 27.13 -3.41 -23.78
CA PHE A 654 28.42 -2.84 -23.41
C PHE A 654 28.83 -1.69 -24.33
N LEU A 655 28.61 -1.80 -25.65
CA LEU A 655 28.79 -0.66 -26.55
C LEU A 655 27.88 0.50 -26.17
N GLY A 656 26.62 0.24 -25.80
CA GLY A 656 25.69 1.28 -25.35
C GLY A 656 26.24 2.16 -24.21
N ALA A 657 27.06 1.59 -23.31
CA ALA A 657 27.70 2.32 -22.22
C ALA A 657 28.72 3.37 -22.70
N PHE A 658 29.24 3.26 -23.93
CA PHE A 658 30.22 4.20 -24.49
C PHE A 658 29.62 5.57 -24.80
N THR A 659 28.30 5.71 -24.74
CA THR A 659 27.61 7.01 -24.82
C THR A 659 28.22 8.01 -23.82
N ASP A 660 28.56 7.55 -22.61
CA ASP A 660 29.30 8.34 -21.63
C ASP A 660 30.81 8.28 -21.97
N GLY A 661 31.46 9.44 -22.08
CA GLY A 661 32.91 9.55 -22.36
C GLY A 661 33.34 9.19 -23.79
N LEU A 662 32.41 9.15 -24.75
CA LEU A 662 32.66 8.80 -26.17
C LEU A 662 33.76 9.68 -26.79
N SER A 663 34.75 9.06 -27.43
CA SER A 663 35.87 9.77 -28.08
C SER A 663 36.37 9.05 -29.34
N LEU A 664 37.21 9.71 -30.15
CA LEU A 664 37.84 9.09 -31.32
C LEU A 664 38.72 7.88 -30.96
N ASP A 665 39.22 7.80 -29.74
CA ASP A 665 39.95 6.62 -29.29
C ASP A 665 39.09 5.33 -29.24
N ASP A 666 37.76 5.47 -29.25
CA ASP A 666 36.82 4.34 -29.30
C ASP A 666 36.55 3.86 -30.74
N GLU A 667 37.00 4.61 -31.75
CA GLU A 667 36.67 4.39 -33.16
C GLU A 667 37.06 3.02 -33.69
N GLU A 668 38.24 2.52 -33.33
CA GLU A 668 38.73 1.22 -33.85
C GLU A 668 37.79 0.07 -33.43
N LEU A 669 37.32 0.07 -32.17
CA LEU A 669 36.36 -0.90 -31.67
C LEU A 669 35.00 -0.76 -32.38
N LEU A 670 34.54 0.48 -32.59
CA LEU A 670 33.25 0.73 -33.23
C LEU A 670 33.26 0.36 -34.72
N GLU A 671 34.34 0.66 -35.45
CA GLU A 671 34.53 0.24 -36.85
C GLU A 671 34.57 -1.29 -36.96
N ARG A 672 35.23 -1.97 -36.01
CA ARG A 672 35.21 -3.44 -35.92
C ARG A 672 33.80 -3.98 -35.66
N ALA A 673 33.00 -3.28 -34.87
CA ALA A 673 31.62 -3.66 -34.54
C ALA A 673 30.63 -3.48 -35.71
N LEU A 674 30.95 -2.66 -36.72
CA LEU A 674 30.15 -2.56 -37.96
C LEU A 674 30.10 -3.88 -38.74
N ASP A 675 31.08 -4.76 -38.54
CA ASP A 675 31.18 -6.06 -39.20
C ASP A 675 30.61 -7.21 -38.34
N ASP A 676 29.96 -6.92 -37.20
CA ASP A 676 29.34 -7.94 -36.35
C ASP A 676 28.18 -8.66 -37.06
N ARG A 677 28.01 -9.96 -36.80
CA ARG A 677 26.92 -10.77 -37.40
C ARG A 677 25.53 -10.29 -36.96
N ARG A 678 25.40 -9.70 -35.78
CA ARG A 678 24.11 -9.32 -35.18
C ARG A 678 23.78 -7.86 -35.46
N LYS A 679 22.53 -7.61 -35.88
CA LYS A 679 22.08 -6.30 -36.33
C LYS A 679 22.15 -5.25 -35.21
N GLU A 680 21.82 -5.65 -33.99
CA GLU A 680 21.75 -4.80 -32.81
C GLU A 680 23.13 -4.22 -32.46
N VAL A 681 24.18 -5.04 -32.58
CA VAL A 681 25.56 -4.62 -32.35
C VAL A 681 26.01 -3.62 -33.42
N ARG A 682 25.76 -3.94 -34.70
CA ARG A 682 26.08 -3.04 -35.82
C ARG A 682 25.35 -1.70 -35.69
N GLN A 683 24.07 -1.72 -35.35
CA GLN A 683 23.27 -0.51 -35.20
C GLN A 683 23.80 0.37 -34.07
N THR A 684 24.12 -0.23 -32.91
CA THR A 684 24.71 0.50 -31.78
C THR A 684 26.03 1.17 -32.18
N ALA A 685 26.88 0.47 -32.95
CA ALA A 685 28.14 1.03 -33.44
C ALA A 685 27.93 2.18 -34.44
N VAL A 686 26.99 2.03 -35.40
CA VAL A 686 26.62 3.11 -36.34
C VAL A 686 26.14 4.34 -35.58
N ASP A 687 25.26 4.17 -34.59
CA ASP A 687 24.68 5.28 -33.83
C ASP A 687 25.74 6.04 -33.03
N LEU A 688 26.72 5.33 -32.44
CA LEU A 688 27.85 5.93 -31.75
C LEU A 688 28.81 6.64 -32.72
N LEU A 689 29.18 6.02 -33.84
CA LEU A 689 30.06 6.62 -34.85
C LEU A 689 29.45 7.87 -35.48
N ARG A 690 28.14 7.92 -35.71
CA ARG A 690 27.44 9.11 -36.23
C ARG A 690 27.47 10.29 -35.25
N ARG A 691 27.65 10.03 -33.95
CA ARG A 691 27.77 11.05 -32.91
C ARG A 691 29.20 11.53 -32.69
N LEU A 692 30.20 10.90 -33.32
CA LEU A 692 31.62 11.22 -33.21
C LEU A 692 32.08 12.15 -34.34
N PRO A 693 32.36 13.44 -34.06
CA PRO A 693 32.93 14.33 -35.06
C PRO A 693 34.31 13.82 -35.52
N GLY A 694 34.51 13.77 -36.84
CA GLY A 694 35.77 13.31 -37.44
C GLY A 694 35.91 11.80 -37.61
N ALA A 695 34.90 11.00 -37.24
CA ALA A 695 34.93 9.57 -37.47
C ALA A 695 34.94 9.22 -38.97
N ALA A 696 35.67 8.16 -39.33
CA ALA A 696 35.83 7.66 -40.68
C ALA A 696 34.49 7.31 -41.34
N LEU A 697 33.51 6.77 -40.59
CA LEU A 697 32.15 6.56 -41.09
C LEU A 697 31.51 7.88 -41.56
N GLY A 698 31.66 8.96 -40.79
CA GLY A 698 31.14 10.28 -41.14
C GLY A 698 31.78 10.83 -42.41
N GLU A 699 33.10 10.66 -42.57
CA GLU A 699 33.85 11.06 -43.77
C GLU A 699 33.38 10.29 -45.00
N ARG A 700 33.21 8.97 -44.90
CA ARG A 700 32.66 8.14 -46.00
C ARG A 700 31.25 8.57 -46.39
N MET A 701 30.39 8.88 -45.42
CA MET A 701 29.03 9.34 -45.69
C MET A 701 29.02 10.73 -46.31
N ARG A 702 29.88 11.64 -45.85
CA ARG A 702 30.09 12.96 -46.46
C ARG A 702 30.47 12.84 -47.92
N ASP A 703 31.46 12.01 -48.25
CA ASP A 703 31.94 11.89 -49.63
C ASP A 703 30.82 11.35 -50.55
N ARG A 704 30.02 10.40 -50.07
CA ARG A 704 28.82 9.90 -50.79
C ARG A 704 27.76 10.99 -50.93
N ALA A 705 27.51 11.78 -49.89
CA ALA A 705 26.51 12.85 -49.93
C ALA A 705 26.91 14.00 -50.85
N HIS A 706 28.18 14.41 -50.88
CA HIS A 706 28.66 15.41 -51.85
C HIS A 706 28.76 14.88 -53.27
N ALA A 707 28.96 13.56 -53.45
CA ALA A 707 28.80 12.96 -54.77
C ALA A 707 27.33 13.04 -55.24
N ALA A 708 26.37 12.88 -54.32
CA ALA A 708 24.94 12.83 -54.61
C ALA A 708 24.24 14.21 -54.61
N VAL A 709 24.71 15.19 -53.85
CA VAL A 709 24.10 16.51 -53.68
C VAL A 709 25.19 17.57 -53.74
N ARG A 710 25.19 18.36 -54.81
CA ARG A 710 26.17 19.42 -55.05
C ARG A 710 25.49 20.77 -55.12
N LEU A 711 26.11 21.77 -54.50
CA LEU A 711 25.73 23.14 -54.72
C LEU A 711 26.25 23.58 -56.10
N ALA A 712 25.39 24.15 -56.94
CA ALA A 712 25.82 24.70 -58.22
C ALA A 712 26.81 25.86 -58.02
N ALA A 713 27.64 26.16 -59.02
CA ALA A 713 28.69 27.18 -58.91
C ALA A 713 28.14 28.59 -58.59
N ASP A 714 26.90 28.88 -58.99
CA ASP A 714 26.17 30.12 -58.69
C ASP A 714 25.52 30.12 -57.29
N SER A 715 25.62 29.02 -56.55
CA SER A 715 24.97 28.78 -55.26
C SER A 715 23.44 28.96 -55.26
N ALA A 716 22.82 28.95 -56.42
CA ALA A 716 21.39 29.24 -56.58
C ALA A 716 20.52 27.98 -56.69
N ARG A 717 21.12 26.78 -56.80
CA ARG A 717 20.39 25.50 -56.90
C ARG A 717 21.22 24.31 -56.40
N LEU A 718 20.51 23.25 -56.01
CA LEU A 718 21.10 21.93 -55.73
C LEU A 718 21.05 21.06 -57.00
N LEU A 719 22.20 20.46 -57.33
CA LEU A 719 22.32 19.41 -58.34
C LEU A 719 22.29 18.06 -57.62
N VAL A 720 21.28 17.24 -57.89
CA VAL A 720 21.05 15.98 -57.19
C VAL A 720 21.21 14.80 -58.14
N THR A 721 22.08 13.86 -57.78
CA THR A 721 22.34 12.61 -58.49
C THR A 721 22.32 11.48 -57.46
N PRO A 722 21.14 10.91 -57.16
CA PRO A 722 21.01 9.91 -56.10
C PRO A 722 21.81 8.64 -56.41
N PRO A 723 22.26 7.88 -55.40
CA PRO A 723 22.83 6.56 -55.62
C PRO A 723 21.83 5.63 -56.31
N ALA A 724 22.29 4.85 -57.29
CA ALA A 724 21.44 3.96 -58.07
C ALA A 724 21.17 2.61 -57.38
N GLU A 725 22.10 2.14 -56.55
CA GLU A 725 22.02 0.84 -55.89
C GLU A 725 22.59 0.86 -54.47
N LEU A 726 22.15 -0.10 -53.65
CA LEU A 726 22.69 -0.34 -52.31
C LEU A 726 23.96 -1.20 -52.43
N ASP A 727 25.12 -0.58 -52.41
CA ASP A 727 26.42 -1.28 -52.43
C ASP A 727 26.77 -1.92 -51.08
N ALA A 728 27.87 -2.68 -51.02
CA ALA A 728 28.32 -3.34 -49.79
C ALA A 728 28.79 -2.33 -48.72
N GLY A 729 29.35 -1.19 -49.12
CA GLY A 729 29.83 -0.14 -48.22
C GLY A 729 28.69 0.59 -47.50
N LEU A 730 27.63 0.93 -48.23
CA LEU A 730 26.40 1.51 -47.67
C LEU A 730 25.74 0.55 -46.67
N ARG A 731 25.70 -0.76 -46.96
CA ARG A 731 25.19 -1.78 -46.02
C ARG A 731 26.01 -1.83 -44.73
N ARG A 732 27.34 -1.78 -44.85
CA ARG A 732 28.27 -1.77 -43.71
C ARG A 732 28.08 -0.52 -42.85
N ASP A 733 27.90 0.64 -43.48
CA ASP A 733 27.75 1.94 -42.82
C ASP A 733 26.30 2.24 -42.35
N GLY A 734 25.49 1.18 -42.20
CA GLY A 734 24.19 1.24 -41.53
C GLY A 734 22.95 1.34 -42.43
N VAL A 735 23.11 1.44 -43.75
CA VAL A 735 21.97 1.47 -44.68
C VAL A 735 21.48 0.06 -44.95
N SER A 736 20.53 -0.41 -44.13
CA SER A 736 20.10 -1.82 -44.11
C SER A 736 18.60 -2.05 -44.32
N ALA A 737 17.78 -1.00 -44.32
CA ALA A 737 16.34 -1.10 -44.54
C ALA A 737 16.02 -1.29 -46.04
N THR A 738 14.85 -1.83 -46.37
CA THR A 738 14.29 -1.73 -47.73
C THR A 738 13.42 -0.47 -47.83
N PRO A 739 13.30 0.16 -49.01
CA PRO A 739 12.46 1.35 -49.16
C PRO A 739 11.01 1.06 -48.78
N ALA A 740 10.33 2.07 -48.22
CA ALA A 740 8.89 1.98 -47.97
C ALA A 740 8.13 1.79 -49.29
N HIS A 741 6.98 1.12 -49.24
CA HIS A 741 6.15 0.90 -50.43
C HIS A 741 5.85 2.23 -51.14
N GLY A 742 6.10 2.28 -52.46
CA GLY A 742 5.95 3.50 -53.26
C GLY A 742 7.16 4.46 -53.27
N THR A 743 8.23 4.17 -52.53
CA THR A 743 9.47 4.97 -52.57
C THR A 743 10.48 4.35 -53.55
N GLY A 744 10.94 5.13 -54.53
CA GLY A 744 11.98 4.69 -55.46
C GLY A 744 13.32 4.46 -54.76
N VAL A 745 14.10 3.47 -55.22
CA VAL A 745 15.39 3.08 -54.62
C VAL A 745 16.34 4.27 -54.49
N GLY A 746 16.45 5.12 -55.53
CA GLY A 746 17.30 6.31 -55.48
C GLY A 746 16.86 7.36 -54.47
N ALA A 747 15.55 7.58 -54.28
CA ALA A 747 15.04 8.53 -53.29
C ALA A 747 15.33 8.04 -51.87
N TRP A 748 15.12 6.75 -51.62
CA TRP A 748 15.43 6.12 -50.33
C TRP A 748 16.93 6.16 -50.03
N LEU A 749 17.80 5.79 -50.98
CA LEU A 749 19.24 5.82 -50.79
C LEU A 749 19.76 7.25 -50.58
N LEU A 750 19.21 8.23 -51.30
CA LEU A 750 19.54 9.64 -51.09
C LEU A 750 19.19 10.09 -49.67
N GLU A 751 17.99 9.74 -49.19
CA GLU A 751 17.56 10.05 -47.82
C GLU A 751 18.52 9.44 -46.78
N GLU A 752 18.89 8.16 -46.93
CA GLU A 752 19.78 7.46 -45.98
C GLU A 752 21.23 7.97 -46.03
N VAL A 753 21.73 8.32 -47.23
CA VAL A 753 23.05 8.93 -47.39
C VAL A 753 23.11 10.29 -46.71
N VAL A 754 22.12 11.15 -46.94
CA VAL A 754 22.05 12.46 -46.29
C VAL A 754 21.86 12.28 -44.77
N ALA A 755 21.04 11.32 -44.33
CA ALA A 755 20.80 11.04 -42.90
C ALA A 755 22.06 10.60 -42.13
N GLY A 756 22.93 9.82 -42.77
CA GLY A 756 24.19 9.39 -42.16
C GLY A 756 25.34 10.38 -42.29
N THR A 757 25.14 11.53 -42.94
CA THR A 757 26.18 12.51 -43.18
C THR A 757 26.31 13.51 -42.03
N PRO A 758 27.52 13.80 -41.52
CA PRO A 758 27.72 14.85 -40.53
C PRO A 758 27.16 16.19 -41.01
N LEU A 759 26.32 16.84 -40.20
CA LEU A 759 25.65 18.09 -40.59
C LEU A 759 26.62 19.25 -40.81
N THR A 760 27.81 19.17 -40.22
CA THR A 760 28.95 20.07 -40.45
C THR A 760 29.45 20.05 -41.89
N SER A 761 29.14 19.01 -42.67
CA SER A 761 29.46 18.93 -44.11
C SER A 761 28.66 19.94 -44.95
N TRP A 762 27.54 20.42 -44.42
CA TRP A 762 26.66 21.39 -45.07
C TRP A 762 26.92 22.80 -44.54
N ALA A 763 28.19 23.23 -44.54
CA ALA A 763 28.61 24.52 -43.98
C ALA A 763 28.62 25.68 -44.99
N ALA A 764 28.42 25.41 -46.28
CA ALA A 764 28.50 26.45 -47.32
C ALA A 764 27.31 27.44 -47.28
N LEU A 765 26.18 27.03 -46.68
CA LEU A 765 25.00 27.87 -46.45
C LEU A 765 24.46 27.60 -45.04
N GLU A 766 23.63 28.52 -44.53
CA GLU A 766 22.79 28.24 -43.37
C GLU A 766 21.73 27.17 -43.71
N PRO A 767 21.19 26.42 -42.71
CA PRO A 767 20.23 25.36 -42.95
C PRO A 767 19.02 25.86 -43.73
N THR A 768 18.49 27.03 -43.37
CA THR A 768 17.39 27.68 -44.10
C THR A 768 17.68 27.91 -45.57
N GLY A 769 18.95 28.16 -45.94
CA GLY A 769 19.40 28.26 -47.32
C GLY A 769 19.31 26.92 -48.05
N TYR A 770 19.84 25.85 -47.47
CA TYR A 770 19.73 24.49 -48.04
C TYR A 770 18.28 24.03 -48.18
N LEU A 771 17.44 24.29 -47.17
CA LEU A 771 16.02 23.94 -47.21
C LEU A 771 15.27 24.73 -48.29
N ALA A 772 15.58 26.02 -48.48
CA ALA A 772 15.02 26.83 -49.55
C ALA A 772 15.40 26.30 -50.94
N LEU A 773 16.66 25.90 -51.14
CA LEU A 773 17.10 25.31 -52.40
C LEU A 773 16.48 23.94 -52.66
N ALA A 774 16.27 23.14 -51.61
CA ALA A 774 15.62 21.84 -51.71
C ALA A 774 14.16 21.96 -52.16
N ARG A 775 13.41 22.98 -51.70
CA ARG A 775 12.01 23.22 -52.13
C ARG A 775 11.86 23.45 -53.64
N GLY A 776 12.89 23.98 -54.30
CA GLY A 776 12.92 24.17 -55.75
C GLY A 776 13.39 22.95 -56.54
N ASN A 777 13.53 21.78 -55.91
CA ASN A 777 14.13 20.58 -56.49
C ASN A 777 13.17 19.38 -56.42
N ASP A 778 13.17 18.54 -57.47
CA ASP A 778 12.33 17.33 -57.54
C ASP A 778 12.63 16.31 -56.42
N TRP A 779 13.81 16.41 -55.79
CA TRP A 779 14.26 15.54 -54.69
C TRP A 779 14.00 16.14 -53.30
N VAL A 780 13.11 17.12 -53.17
CA VAL A 780 12.82 17.80 -51.89
C VAL A 780 12.53 16.84 -50.74
N THR A 781 11.65 15.85 -50.94
CA THR A 781 11.21 14.93 -49.87
C THR A 781 12.37 14.12 -49.26
N PRO A 782 13.20 13.39 -50.03
CA PRO A 782 14.32 12.64 -49.47
C PRO A 782 15.43 13.54 -48.89
N LEU A 783 15.63 14.75 -49.43
CA LEU A 783 16.60 15.71 -48.85
C LEU A 783 16.14 16.19 -47.47
N LEU A 784 14.89 16.64 -47.35
CA LEU A 784 14.33 17.12 -46.08
C LEU A 784 14.33 16.02 -45.01
N HIS A 785 13.91 14.81 -45.36
CA HIS A 785 13.91 13.68 -44.41
C HIS A 785 15.32 13.22 -44.04
N GLY A 786 16.27 13.28 -44.99
CA GLY A 786 17.67 12.98 -44.73
C GLY A 786 18.25 13.94 -43.69
N TRP A 787 18.14 15.25 -43.92
CA TRP A 787 18.62 16.23 -42.95
C TRP A 787 17.88 16.16 -41.61
N ALA A 788 16.59 15.85 -41.61
CA ALA A 788 15.82 15.66 -40.37
C ALA A 788 16.35 14.48 -39.54
N LYS A 789 16.56 13.31 -40.17
CA LYS A 789 17.15 12.14 -39.50
C LYS A 789 18.58 12.41 -39.01
N ALA A 790 19.37 13.14 -39.79
CA ALA A 790 20.71 13.56 -39.39
C ALA A 790 20.65 14.48 -38.15
N ALA A 791 19.74 15.45 -38.13
CA ALA A 791 19.55 16.36 -37.00
C ALA A 791 19.11 15.62 -35.72
N ILE A 792 18.22 14.64 -35.84
CA ILE A 792 17.80 13.79 -34.72
C ILE A 792 18.96 12.97 -34.17
N THR A 793 19.70 12.28 -35.05
CA THR A 793 20.79 11.38 -34.64
C THR A 793 21.96 12.15 -34.02
N GLN A 794 22.28 13.32 -34.57
CA GLN A 794 23.42 14.15 -34.15
C GLN A 794 23.06 15.15 -33.05
N GLY A 795 21.77 15.33 -32.74
CA GLY A 795 21.31 16.30 -31.74
C GLY A 795 21.45 17.76 -32.19
N ASP A 796 21.40 18.06 -33.49
CA ASP A 796 21.62 19.41 -34.01
C ASP A 796 20.35 20.26 -33.95
N ALA A 797 20.26 21.11 -32.93
CA ALA A 797 19.13 22.00 -32.69
C ALA A 797 18.93 23.06 -33.79
N ARG A 798 19.99 23.49 -34.49
CA ARG A 798 19.91 24.54 -35.52
C ARG A 798 19.19 24.00 -36.76
N TRP A 799 19.56 22.80 -37.21
CA TRP A 799 18.87 22.10 -38.29
C TRP A 799 17.45 21.71 -37.91
N ALA A 800 17.23 21.22 -36.69
CA ALA A 800 15.89 20.88 -36.21
C ALA A 800 14.95 22.10 -36.20
N ALA A 801 15.41 23.25 -35.70
CA ALA A 801 14.64 24.49 -35.70
C ALA A 801 14.31 24.97 -37.13
N ALA A 802 15.27 24.92 -38.05
CA ALA A 802 15.07 25.35 -39.43
C ALA A 802 14.02 24.47 -40.16
N LEU A 803 14.12 23.14 -40.00
CA LEU A 803 13.17 22.17 -40.58
C LEU A 803 11.75 22.36 -40.04
N LEU A 804 11.60 22.65 -38.74
CA LEU A 804 10.30 22.83 -38.12
C LEU A 804 9.63 24.16 -38.52
N ALA A 805 10.41 25.23 -38.73
CA ALA A 805 9.90 26.55 -39.08
C ALA A 805 9.36 26.65 -40.51
N GLY A 806 10.03 26.02 -41.48
CA GLY A 806 9.73 26.16 -42.91
C GLY A 806 9.00 24.98 -43.56
N ASP A 807 9.29 23.76 -43.11
CA ASP A 807 9.00 22.54 -43.88
C ASP A 807 8.28 21.44 -43.06
N SER A 808 7.76 21.78 -41.88
CA SER A 808 7.15 20.81 -40.96
C SER A 808 5.95 20.04 -41.54
N GLY A 809 5.26 20.60 -42.52
CA GLY A 809 4.15 19.94 -43.23
C GLY A 809 4.58 18.92 -44.30
N MET A 810 5.85 18.95 -44.73
CA MET A 810 6.41 18.01 -45.72
C MET A 810 7.09 16.80 -45.09
N LEU A 811 7.31 16.85 -43.76
CA LEU A 811 7.91 15.77 -42.99
C LEU A 811 6.85 14.76 -42.51
N ARG A 812 7.23 13.49 -42.47
CA ARG A 812 6.44 12.44 -41.79
C ARG A 812 6.21 12.82 -40.33
N GLU A 813 5.01 12.56 -39.84
CA GLU A 813 4.59 12.98 -38.48
C GLU A 813 5.55 12.49 -37.39
N GLY A 814 5.97 11.22 -37.43
CA GLY A 814 6.93 10.68 -36.46
C GLY A 814 8.25 11.46 -36.42
N VAL A 815 8.85 11.69 -37.58
CA VAL A 815 10.11 12.47 -37.73
C VAL A 815 9.93 13.89 -37.23
N ARG A 816 8.81 14.54 -37.56
CA ARG A 816 8.50 15.89 -37.09
C ARG A 816 8.51 15.97 -35.56
N TRP A 817 7.94 14.99 -34.86
CA TRP A 817 7.89 15.02 -33.40
C TRP A 817 9.22 14.62 -32.75
N GLU A 818 10.00 13.75 -33.37
CA GLU A 818 11.37 13.47 -32.93
C GLU A 818 12.28 14.70 -33.03
N LEU A 819 12.12 15.54 -34.07
CA LEU A 819 12.85 16.82 -34.16
C LEU A 819 12.58 17.75 -32.97
N HIS A 820 11.38 17.71 -32.38
CA HIS A 820 11.09 18.52 -31.20
C HIS A 820 11.90 18.04 -29.99
N LEU A 821 12.14 16.73 -29.84
CA LEU A 821 12.95 16.19 -28.73
C LEU A 821 14.42 16.64 -28.76
N VAL A 822 14.90 17.13 -29.92
CA VAL A 822 16.26 17.66 -30.11
C VAL A 822 16.38 19.12 -29.69
N LEU A 823 15.27 19.86 -29.71
CA LEU A 823 15.29 21.29 -29.42
C LEU A 823 15.64 21.58 -27.95
N PRO A 824 16.36 22.68 -27.67
CA PRO A 824 16.56 23.13 -26.30
C PRO A 824 15.21 23.35 -25.61
N SER A 825 15.14 23.02 -24.31
CA SER A 825 13.92 23.15 -23.50
C SER A 825 13.28 24.54 -23.61
N ASP A 826 14.07 25.60 -23.61
CA ASP A 826 13.59 26.98 -23.71
C ASP A 826 12.93 27.27 -25.06
N THR A 827 13.40 26.62 -26.14
CA THR A 827 12.80 26.73 -27.46
C THR A 827 11.48 25.96 -27.51
N LEU A 828 11.44 24.74 -26.97
CA LEU A 828 10.19 23.98 -26.82
C LEU A 828 9.16 24.74 -25.99
N ALA A 829 9.58 25.40 -24.91
CA ALA A 829 8.71 26.18 -24.07
C ALA A 829 8.07 27.35 -24.84
N ARG A 830 8.88 28.04 -25.65
CA ARG A 830 8.41 29.14 -26.50
C ARG A 830 7.39 28.66 -27.54
N LEU A 831 7.70 27.56 -28.24
CA LEU A 831 6.80 26.94 -29.23
C LEU A 831 5.49 26.48 -28.59
N ALA A 832 5.55 25.87 -27.40
CA ALA A 832 4.35 25.48 -26.66
C ALA A 832 3.51 26.69 -26.26
N ALA A 833 4.13 27.77 -25.79
CA ALA A 833 3.43 29.01 -25.43
C ALA A 833 2.80 29.69 -26.65
N GLU A 834 3.50 29.75 -27.79
CA GLU A 834 2.98 30.26 -29.05
C GLU A 834 1.79 29.43 -29.54
N ALA A 835 1.90 28.10 -29.54
CA ALA A 835 0.83 27.19 -29.90
C ALA A 835 -0.41 27.34 -28.99
N LEU A 836 -0.23 27.56 -27.68
CA LEU A 836 -1.33 27.81 -26.74
C LEU A 836 -2.06 29.13 -27.02
N ARG A 837 -1.33 30.18 -27.40
CA ARG A 837 -1.91 31.49 -27.77
C ARG A 837 -2.62 31.45 -29.11
N ALA A 838 -2.10 30.69 -30.06
CA ALA A 838 -2.68 30.48 -31.37
C ALA A 838 -3.82 29.44 -31.39
N GLU A 839 -4.09 28.77 -30.26
CA GLU A 839 -5.04 27.66 -30.15
C GLU A 839 -4.74 26.48 -31.10
N ASP A 840 -3.46 26.25 -31.36
CA ASP A 840 -2.98 25.15 -32.20
C ASP A 840 -3.15 23.79 -31.49
N ALA A 841 -3.65 22.80 -32.22
CA ALA A 841 -3.80 21.42 -31.74
C ALA A 841 -2.47 20.79 -31.27
N ALA A 842 -1.33 21.28 -31.79
CA ALA A 842 0.01 20.86 -31.39
C ALA A 842 0.37 21.17 -29.93
N ALA A 843 -0.30 22.15 -29.30
CA ALA A 843 0.05 22.67 -27.98
C ALA A 843 0.18 21.57 -26.91
N HIS A 844 -0.79 20.66 -26.80
CA HIS A 844 -0.76 19.61 -25.77
C HIS A 844 0.41 18.64 -25.97
N ARG A 845 0.76 18.32 -27.22
CA ARG A 845 1.88 17.42 -27.53
C ARG A 845 3.22 18.10 -27.24
N LEU A 846 3.37 19.38 -27.55
CA LEU A 846 4.55 20.17 -27.18
C LEU A 846 4.75 20.26 -25.66
N LEU A 847 3.67 20.47 -24.90
CA LEU A 847 3.71 20.47 -23.44
C LEU A 847 4.13 19.10 -22.88
N ALA A 848 3.65 18.00 -23.47
CA ALA A 848 4.01 16.64 -23.07
C ALA A 848 5.45 16.25 -23.42
N LEU A 849 6.02 16.81 -24.49
CA LEU A 849 7.42 16.58 -24.89
C LEU A 849 8.42 17.39 -24.05
N HIS A 850 7.99 18.49 -23.42
CA HIS A 850 8.90 19.32 -22.65
C HIS A 850 9.37 18.58 -21.38
N PRO A 851 10.68 18.49 -21.11
CA PRO A 851 11.23 17.66 -20.00
C PRO A 851 10.94 18.18 -18.58
N GLY A 852 10.24 19.32 -18.44
CA GLY A 852 10.15 20.10 -17.20
C GLY A 852 11.50 20.52 -16.58
N PRO A 853 11.47 21.29 -15.47
CA PRO A 853 10.35 22.16 -15.09
C PRO A 853 10.09 23.22 -16.17
N TRP A 854 8.83 23.66 -16.32
CA TRP A 854 8.50 24.71 -17.29
C TRP A 854 9.04 26.08 -16.86
N PRO A 855 9.63 26.86 -17.76
CA PRO A 855 10.05 28.21 -17.46
C PRO A 855 8.83 29.11 -17.19
N GLU A 856 9.06 30.24 -16.51
CA GLU A 856 8.01 31.19 -16.11
C GLU A 856 7.11 31.64 -17.27
N PRO A 857 7.62 32.05 -18.45
CA PRO A 857 6.77 32.48 -19.56
C PRO A 857 5.77 31.41 -20.04
N LEU A 858 6.18 30.14 -20.04
CA LEU A 858 5.29 29.03 -20.40
C LEU A 858 4.26 28.78 -19.30
N SER A 859 4.70 28.77 -18.04
CA SER A 859 3.82 28.55 -16.88
C SER A 859 2.70 29.59 -16.80
N VAL A 860 3.05 30.87 -17.02
CA VAL A 860 2.08 31.98 -17.11
C VAL A 860 1.10 31.77 -18.27
N THR A 861 1.61 31.46 -19.47
CA THR A 861 0.77 31.24 -20.66
C THR A 861 -0.20 30.05 -20.47
N VAL A 862 0.23 29.00 -19.78
CA VAL A 862 -0.64 27.87 -19.42
C VAL A 862 -1.74 28.31 -18.44
N LEU A 863 -1.42 29.09 -17.40
CA LEU A 863 -2.42 29.60 -16.46
C LEU A 863 -3.43 30.54 -17.12
N GLU A 864 -2.98 31.44 -18.00
CA GLU A 864 -3.86 32.28 -18.81
C GLU A 864 -4.78 31.45 -19.71
N THR A 865 -4.25 30.36 -20.28
CA THR A 865 -5.04 29.43 -21.11
C THR A 865 -6.05 28.65 -20.27
N ILE A 866 -5.67 28.21 -19.07
CA ILE A 866 -6.58 27.58 -18.10
C ILE A 866 -7.73 28.54 -17.75
N LEU A 867 -7.43 29.80 -17.42
CA LEU A 867 -8.43 30.82 -17.10
C LEU A 867 -9.39 31.06 -18.28
N ARG A 868 -8.84 31.23 -19.50
CA ARG A 868 -9.63 31.43 -20.72
C ARG A 868 -10.57 30.26 -20.96
N ARG A 869 -10.05 29.03 -20.94
CA ARG A 869 -10.83 27.81 -21.19
C ARG A 869 -11.89 27.57 -20.11
N ALA A 870 -11.58 27.82 -18.84
CA ALA A 870 -12.55 27.68 -17.76
C ALA A 870 -13.79 28.57 -17.96
N ARG A 871 -13.60 29.79 -18.48
CA ARG A 871 -14.68 30.73 -18.77
C ARG A 871 -15.44 30.44 -20.06
N HIS A 872 -14.75 30.00 -21.11
CA HIS A 872 -15.31 29.99 -22.46
C HIS A 872 -15.58 28.60 -23.05
N ASP A 873 -14.85 27.56 -22.64
CA ASP A 873 -14.97 26.24 -23.27
C ASP A 873 -16.30 25.58 -22.90
N ARG A 874 -16.92 24.93 -23.88
CA ARG A 874 -18.14 24.13 -23.64
C ARG A 874 -17.82 22.79 -22.97
N HIS A 875 -16.63 22.22 -23.22
CA HIS A 875 -16.24 20.89 -22.77
C HIS A 875 -15.06 20.93 -21.78
N THR A 876 -15.13 20.11 -20.72
CA THR A 876 -14.17 20.15 -19.61
C THR A 876 -12.94 19.26 -19.79
N TRP A 877 -12.93 18.38 -20.80
CA TRP A 877 -11.87 17.38 -20.96
C TRP A 877 -10.51 18.00 -21.30
N GLN A 878 -10.46 19.00 -22.19
CA GLN A 878 -9.22 19.68 -22.59
C GLN A 878 -8.63 20.50 -21.45
N LEU A 879 -9.49 21.17 -20.68
CA LEU A 879 -9.09 21.86 -19.45
C LEU A 879 -8.50 20.88 -18.43
N GLY A 880 -9.16 19.73 -18.24
CA GLY A 880 -8.68 18.67 -17.36
C GLY A 880 -7.33 18.11 -17.77
N GLU A 881 -7.11 17.88 -19.06
CA GLU A 881 -5.83 17.39 -19.59
C GLU A 881 -4.71 18.42 -19.40
N LEU A 882 -4.96 19.69 -19.75
CA LEU A 882 -4.00 20.77 -19.53
C LEU A 882 -3.60 20.90 -18.04
N CYS A 883 -4.58 20.80 -17.14
CA CYS A 883 -4.32 20.82 -15.69
C CYS A 883 -3.48 19.60 -15.24
N ARG A 884 -3.70 18.41 -15.81
CA ARG A 884 -2.91 17.21 -15.48
C ARG A 884 -1.47 17.33 -15.96
N THR A 885 -1.24 17.79 -17.20
CA THR A 885 0.12 18.01 -17.71
C THR A 885 0.84 19.09 -16.88
N ALA A 886 0.15 20.18 -16.54
CA ALA A 886 0.70 21.23 -15.69
C ALA A 886 1.07 20.74 -14.29
N ALA A 887 0.31 19.81 -13.71
CA ALA A 887 0.53 19.33 -12.36
C ALA A 887 1.94 18.73 -12.14
N LEU A 888 2.55 18.14 -13.17
CA LEU A 888 3.87 17.51 -13.10
C LEU A 888 5.03 18.40 -13.55
N ALA A 889 4.80 19.30 -14.50
CA ALA A 889 5.87 20.07 -15.14
C ALA A 889 5.93 21.55 -14.72
N MET A 890 4.80 22.12 -14.28
CA MET A 890 4.77 23.49 -13.76
C MET A 890 5.57 23.58 -12.44
N PRO A 891 6.35 24.66 -12.22
CA PRO A 891 7.05 24.86 -10.96
C PRO A 891 6.08 24.86 -9.77
N PRO A 892 6.39 24.16 -8.66
CA PRO A 892 5.47 24.05 -7.52
C PRO A 892 5.08 25.40 -6.88
N ALA A 893 5.93 26.42 -6.99
CA ALA A 893 5.67 27.78 -6.50
C ALA A 893 4.38 28.43 -7.06
N TYR A 894 3.83 27.91 -8.17
CA TYR A 894 2.54 28.37 -8.73
C TYR A 894 1.31 27.82 -8.00
N ALA A 895 1.48 26.98 -6.96
CA ALA A 895 0.38 26.36 -6.22
C ALA A 895 -0.65 27.37 -5.69
N ASP A 896 -0.15 28.43 -5.04
CA ASP A 896 -0.97 29.49 -4.45
C ASP A 896 -1.71 30.32 -5.51
N LEU A 897 -1.05 30.63 -6.64
CA LEU A 897 -1.69 31.32 -7.76
C LEU A 897 -2.81 30.47 -8.40
N ALA A 898 -2.56 29.18 -8.63
CA ALA A 898 -3.58 28.26 -9.13
C ALA A 898 -4.75 28.10 -8.14
N GLY A 899 -4.46 28.12 -6.83
CA GLY A 899 -5.47 28.09 -5.78
C GLY A 899 -6.38 29.31 -5.78
N ARG A 900 -5.79 30.52 -5.89
CA ARG A 900 -6.55 31.78 -6.04
C ARG A 900 -7.40 31.78 -7.31
N LEU A 901 -6.85 31.30 -8.43
CA LEU A 901 -7.57 31.19 -9.69
C LEU A 901 -8.81 30.31 -9.55
N ALA A 902 -8.70 29.15 -8.90
CA ALA A 902 -9.84 28.28 -8.63
C ALA A 902 -10.90 28.95 -7.75
N ALA A 903 -10.47 29.62 -6.67
CA ALA A 903 -11.38 30.32 -5.76
C ALA A 903 -12.11 31.51 -6.43
N GLN A 904 -11.43 32.23 -7.31
CA GLN A 904 -12.02 33.32 -8.08
C GLN A 904 -13.10 32.82 -9.07
N LEU A 905 -12.87 31.66 -9.68
CA LEU A 905 -13.78 31.07 -10.67
C LEU A 905 -14.97 30.33 -10.03
N GLU A 906 -14.86 29.88 -8.78
CA GLU A 906 -15.91 29.15 -8.06
C GLU A 906 -17.31 29.81 -8.09
N PRO A 907 -17.48 31.14 -7.92
CA PRO A 907 -18.78 31.78 -8.07
C PRO A 907 -19.20 32.04 -9.53
N GLU A 908 -18.29 32.00 -10.49
CA GLU A 908 -18.52 32.45 -11.88
C GLU A 908 -18.84 31.30 -12.85
N VAL A 909 -18.30 30.10 -12.62
CA VAL A 909 -18.35 28.98 -13.58
C VAL A 909 -18.78 27.67 -12.93
N ASP A 910 -19.26 26.74 -13.76
CA ASP A 910 -19.71 25.43 -13.32
C ASP A 910 -18.61 24.67 -12.52
N PRO A 911 -18.95 24.02 -11.38
CA PRO A 911 -17.98 23.31 -10.54
C PRO A 911 -17.14 22.25 -11.29
N SER A 912 -17.65 21.68 -12.38
CA SER A 912 -16.90 20.72 -13.22
C SER A 912 -15.68 21.36 -13.92
N ARG A 913 -15.67 22.68 -14.10
CA ARG A 913 -14.56 23.45 -14.68
C ARG A 913 -13.59 23.99 -13.63
N VAL A 914 -14.08 24.23 -12.42
CA VAL A 914 -13.25 24.66 -11.28
C VAL A 914 -12.45 23.50 -10.71
N ARG A 915 -13.05 22.30 -10.66
CA ARG A 915 -12.46 21.11 -10.05
C ARG A 915 -11.06 20.77 -10.60
N PRO A 916 -10.80 20.72 -11.91
CA PRO A 916 -9.46 20.45 -12.44
C PRO A 916 -8.40 21.46 -12.00
N ILE A 917 -8.77 22.74 -11.87
CA ILE A 917 -7.87 23.82 -11.43
C ILE A 917 -7.56 23.66 -9.94
N ALA A 918 -8.57 23.33 -9.14
CA ALA A 918 -8.39 23.03 -7.72
C ALA A 918 -7.53 21.75 -7.50
N ASP A 919 -7.65 20.75 -8.39
CA ASP A 919 -6.80 19.55 -8.40
C ASP A 919 -5.35 19.88 -8.78
N LEU A 920 -5.12 20.75 -9.77
CA LEU A 920 -3.81 21.29 -10.12
C LEU A 920 -3.16 21.97 -8.91
N ALA A 921 -3.86 22.92 -8.28
CA ALA A 921 -3.36 23.64 -7.11
C ALA A 921 -2.99 22.70 -5.95
N ARG A 922 -3.84 21.69 -5.67
CA ARG A 922 -3.54 20.65 -4.66
C ARG A 922 -2.29 19.86 -4.98
N THR A 923 -2.08 19.51 -6.25
CA THR A 923 -0.93 18.72 -6.68
C THR A 923 0.36 19.53 -6.64
N LEU A 924 0.33 20.80 -7.05
CA LEU A 924 1.48 21.70 -6.93
C LEU A 924 1.86 21.95 -5.47
N ALA A 925 0.88 22.23 -4.59
CA ALA A 925 1.16 22.40 -3.15
C ALA A 925 1.78 21.13 -2.55
N PHE A 926 1.24 19.96 -2.91
CA PHE A 926 1.79 18.68 -2.47
C PHE A 926 3.24 18.49 -2.92
N ARG A 927 3.57 18.84 -4.18
CA ARG A 927 4.93 18.78 -4.73
C ARG A 927 5.86 19.80 -4.07
N GLU A 928 5.38 21.00 -3.76
CA GLU A 928 6.18 22.04 -3.14
C GLU A 928 6.64 21.62 -1.75
N GLU A 929 5.69 21.22 -0.90
CA GLU A 929 5.97 20.71 0.44
C GLU A 929 6.89 19.47 0.36
N MET A 930 6.62 18.56 -0.59
CA MET A 930 7.43 17.36 -0.80
C MET A 930 8.90 17.66 -1.05
N LEU A 931 9.17 18.59 -1.97
CA LEU A 931 10.54 18.94 -2.31
C LEU A 931 11.19 19.73 -1.18
N ARG A 932 10.44 20.58 -0.48
CA ARG A 932 10.93 21.34 0.68
C ARG A 932 11.42 20.41 1.80
N GLU A 933 10.65 19.38 2.13
CA GLU A 933 11.01 18.36 3.14
C GLU A 933 12.31 17.61 2.84
N LEU A 934 12.74 17.58 1.58
CA LEU A 934 13.97 16.92 1.13
C LEU A 934 15.12 17.90 0.84
N SER A 935 14.86 19.21 0.82
CA SER A 935 15.82 20.25 0.44
C SER A 935 16.56 20.89 1.64
N GLU A 936 16.01 20.83 2.86
CA GLU A 936 16.60 21.47 4.05
C GLU A 936 17.41 20.46 4.89
N PRO A 937 18.68 20.70 5.24
CA PRO A 937 19.44 19.85 6.17
C PRO A 937 18.80 19.77 7.56
#